data_AF-A0A6I5RD94-F1
#
_entry.id   AF-A0A6I5RD94-F1
#
_cell.length_a   1.000
_cell.length_b   1.000
_cell.length_c   1.000
_cell.angle_alpha   90.00
_cell.angle_beta   90.00
_cell.angle_gamma   90.00
#
_symmetry.space_group_name_H-M   'P 1'
#
loop_
_entity.id
_entity.type
_entity.pdbx_description
1 polymer ?
#
loop_
_entity_poly.entity_id
_entity_poly.type
_entity_poly.pdbx_seq_one_letter_code
_entity_poly.pdbx_strand_id
1 'polypeptide(L)'
;MKPVQAQSITTDPNGTQTIVAPNGDRYDISGGNLSEDGANLFHSFEQFGLTQNEIANFLSNPDIQNILGRVVGGDPSVINGLIQVSGSHANLYLMNPAGVIFGPEATLNVPADFMVTTANGVGIGDGWFNAVGENDYASLMGDPHALLFSTTQPGSIVNAGNLAVGEGQNLSVIGGTVVNTGTLSAAGDGNVTVAAIPGQRRVRISHPDMLLSLELYQVEAEANGLASALSLSELLTGGNVTVATGVEVDESGRTWLRGTEVDPGDGAIAGNVSGGQVQLAAANRVTVVGDSEKLITTHNGLHSAPIVTRFSSDGTDAAQLVFLDTTVPDYTRLLFGAADGTTTVAIPVSENGIARVTDVLNQVGAADAVHIVSEGNEGEFWLGNAYVSNETLEQYKAQLQQWGGLLSAEADILIYACLAARGTAGLSLLNEIASLTGADVAGSLDLTGSEANDGDWLLERSVGRIEAGRAFETITLEEYDGLLQVFTATDAASLIAAINTANGNAETDTINLANNITLTAVDNATNGANGLPSITADGGNTLTINGMGNTIARDAAAPDFRLMHVALGADLEINETTLAGGVANAGGAGDDGGAIYNLGTLTINDSSITGNRAADDGGGIQSFNANANAASTTINNSTISGNMAGGNGGGLSNTTFTNSPANGSVMTINNSTISGNTSNVGGGIAQLGQNANNSAVMTINNSTISGNTVVFGGGGLYNRGQTAVLGSTITITNSTIVQNEVTNPGSSAGGILNLNVGGGANTARINVANSIVAQNTATVFPDVRRTSATNSPIIDEGNNLIGIDTQGIFTTSTLVGSLATPLDPELLALGDYGGPTQTHAFYLGSPVRDTGSDALATAAALTTDQRGANRFNGPVDIGAFESQGYSLTPVAGDNQSTLVDTAFDTALAVQLTENFVNTALPIAGVNVTFTANSGGSGASGSPDSSATTDATGLATAPSLLTANGTAGDFTVTASSPMLDSGTFNLTNSAPPTVDPPTEDNPDPTPATSELLSFWIDFQEPLLTPKTACGFSPPIDVAVNIPGLADRLPPSDTDKQGLGTACEFSLIEYRYRTSNTTP
;
A
#
# COMPACT_ATOMS: atom_id res chain seq x y z
N MET A 1 23.39 -40.21 -27.71
CA MET A 1 24.43 -40.23 -26.66
C MET A 1 23.77 -39.73 -25.39
N LYS A 2 24.24 -40.07 -24.18
CA LYS A 2 23.73 -39.37 -22.99
C LYS A 2 24.30 -37.94 -23.01
N PRO A 3 23.50 -36.88 -22.85
CA PRO A 3 24.01 -35.52 -22.68
C PRO A 3 24.93 -35.48 -21.44
N VAL A 4 25.93 -34.59 -21.47
CA VAL A 4 26.93 -34.44 -20.41
C VAL A 4 26.76 -33.04 -19.87
N GLN A 5 26.38 -32.95 -18.59
CA GLN A 5 26.05 -31.68 -17.96
C GLN A 5 27.13 -30.61 -18.18
N ALA A 6 26.69 -29.38 -18.41
CA ALA A 6 27.54 -28.19 -18.33
C ALA A 6 28.17 -28.09 -16.94
N GLN A 7 29.51 -28.11 -16.86
CA GLN A 7 30.25 -28.02 -15.59
C GLN A 7 31.23 -26.85 -15.51
N SER A 8 31.19 -25.92 -16.48
CA SER A 8 31.80 -24.59 -16.43
C SER A 8 31.19 -23.71 -17.52
N ILE A 9 31.20 -22.38 -17.37
CA ILE A 9 30.86 -21.46 -18.47
C ILE A 9 31.93 -21.57 -19.57
N THR A 10 31.49 -21.80 -20.81
CA THR A 10 32.36 -21.88 -21.99
C THR A 10 31.79 -21.08 -23.17
N THR A 11 32.65 -20.38 -23.89
CA THR A 11 32.31 -19.51 -25.02
C THR A 11 31.99 -20.30 -26.27
N ASP A 12 30.97 -19.90 -27.03
CA ASP A 12 30.75 -20.36 -28.40
C ASP A 12 31.90 -19.85 -29.30
N PRO A 13 32.75 -20.74 -29.88
CA PRO A 13 33.91 -20.30 -30.67
C PRO A 13 33.55 -19.65 -32.01
N ASN A 14 32.31 -19.80 -32.49
CA ASN A 14 31.85 -19.30 -33.78
C ASN A 14 30.83 -18.14 -33.66
N GLY A 15 30.44 -17.78 -32.43
CA GLY A 15 29.41 -16.79 -32.17
C GLY A 15 29.92 -15.36 -32.00
N THR A 16 29.38 -14.67 -30.99
CA THR A 16 29.48 -13.23 -30.74
C THR A 16 30.86 -12.71 -30.30
N GLN A 17 31.96 -13.46 -30.49
CA GLN A 17 33.28 -13.12 -29.91
C GLN A 17 33.24 -12.86 -28.40
N THR A 18 32.38 -13.58 -27.67
CA THR A 18 32.30 -13.49 -26.21
C THR A 18 33.58 -14.02 -25.57
N ILE A 19 34.06 -13.32 -24.54
CA ILE A 19 35.26 -13.64 -23.77
C ILE A 19 34.81 -13.99 -22.35
N VAL A 20 35.15 -15.18 -21.88
CA VAL A 20 34.95 -15.62 -20.49
C VAL A 20 36.33 -15.72 -19.84
N ALA A 21 36.64 -14.81 -18.93
CA ALA A 21 37.90 -14.72 -18.22
C ALA A 21 37.74 -15.23 -16.77
N PRO A 22 38.23 -16.44 -16.43
CA PRO A 22 38.17 -16.95 -15.06
C PRO A 22 39.18 -16.23 -14.15
N ASN A 23 38.71 -15.84 -12.96
CA ASN A 23 39.43 -15.10 -11.93
C ASN A 23 39.09 -15.68 -10.55
N GLY A 24 39.72 -16.81 -10.22
CA GLY A 24 39.27 -17.65 -9.11
C GLY A 24 37.91 -18.28 -9.43
N ASP A 25 36.96 -18.19 -8.50
CA ASP A 25 35.60 -18.71 -8.64
C ASP A 25 34.67 -17.74 -9.43
N ARG A 26 35.19 -16.59 -9.88
CA ARG A 26 34.46 -15.60 -10.70
C ARG A 26 34.82 -15.73 -12.18
N TYR A 27 33.81 -15.76 -13.04
CA TYR A 27 33.91 -15.69 -14.49
C TYR A 27 33.54 -14.29 -14.96
N ASP A 28 34.52 -13.50 -15.38
CA ASP A 28 34.31 -12.18 -15.98
C ASP A 28 33.96 -12.32 -17.47
N ILE A 29 32.73 -11.98 -17.82
CA ILE A 29 32.16 -12.11 -19.17
C ILE A 29 32.23 -10.75 -19.85
N SER A 30 32.89 -10.69 -21.02
CA SER A 30 33.09 -9.46 -21.80
C SER A 30 33.18 -9.79 -23.31
N GLY A 31 33.57 -8.83 -24.15
CA GLY A 31 33.45 -8.97 -25.60
C GLY A 31 31.98 -8.90 -26.01
N GLY A 32 31.55 -9.72 -26.96
CA GLY A 32 30.18 -9.69 -27.49
C GLY A 32 30.07 -8.89 -28.79
N ASN A 33 28.87 -8.89 -29.38
CA ASN A 33 28.52 -8.01 -30.51
C ASN A 33 27.48 -6.98 -30.06
N LEU A 34 27.50 -5.80 -30.67
CA LEU A 34 26.55 -4.72 -30.41
C LEU A 34 25.53 -4.61 -31.55
N SER A 35 24.35 -4.09 -31.24
CA SER A 35 23.43 -3.50 -32.22
C SER A 35 24.01 -2.24 -32.87
N GLU A 36 23.43 -1.79 -33.99
CA GLU A 36 23.91 -0.59 -34.72
C GLU A 36 23.79 0.71 -33.89
N ASP A 37 22.79 0.78 -33.00
CA ASP A 37 22.61 1.86 -32.01
C ASP A 37 23.50 1.74 -30.76
N GLY A 38 24.15 0.59 -30.55
CA GLY A 38 24.99 0.29 -29.39
C GLY A 38 24.24 -0.08 -28.10
N ALA A 39 22.91 -0.06 -28.08
CA ALA A 39 22.12 -0.26 -26.86
C ALA A 39 22.04 -1.73 -26.40
N ASN A 40 22.13 -2.68 -27.33
CA ASN A 40 21.99 -4.12 -27.07
C ASN A 40 23.33 -4.85 -27.22
N LEU A 41 23.73 -5.61 -26.20
CA LEU A 41 24.97 -6.38 -26.14
C LEU A 41 24.70 -7.89 -26.14
N PHE A 42 25.16 -8.58 -27.19
CA PHE A 42 24.88 -10.00 -27.43
C PHE A 42 26.06 -10.92 -27.06
N HIS A 43 25.76 -11.98 -26.31
CA HIS A 43 26.68 -13.04 -25.90
C HIS A 43 26.22 -14.44 -26.33
N SER A 44 27.17 -15.33 -26.62
CA SER A 44 26.94 -16.70 -27.10
C SER A 44 27.85 -17.67 -26.34
N PHE A 45 27.25 -18.69 -25.73
CA PHE A 45 27.93 -19.69 -24.90
C PHE A 45 27.69 -21.08 -25.46
N GLU A 46 28.71 -21.93 -25.46
CA GLU A 46 28.54 -23.36 -25.73
C GLU A 46 27.85 -24.02 -24.53
N GLN A 47 28.35 -23.76 -23.32
CA GLN A 47 27.74 -24.19 -22.06
C GLN A 47 27.71 -23.01 -21.07
N PHE A 48 26.63 -22.91 -20.28
CA PHE A 48 26.51 -21.94 -19.20
C PHE A 48 25.99 -22.64 -17.95
N GLY A 49 26.81 -22.69 -16.90
CA GLY A 49 26.47 -23.30 -15.62
C GLY A 49 27.43 -22.83 -14.53
N LEU A 50 26.97 -22.85 -13.28
CA LEU A 50 27.69 -22.38 -12.09
C LEU A 50 27.56 -23.40 -10.96
N THR A 51 28.66 -23.70 -10.27
CA THR A 51 28.65 -24.46 -9.01
C THR A 51 28.56 -23.53 -7.78
N GLN A 52 28.51 -24.10 -6.57
CA GLN A 52 28.37 -23.31 -5.34
C GLN A 52 29.56 -22.37 -5.15
N ASN A 53 29.28 -21.11 -4.83
CA ASN A 53 30.21 -19.98 -4.70
C ASN A 53 30.80 -19.44 -6.02
N GLU A 54 30.47 -20.01 -7.18
CA GLU A 54 30.89 -19.43 -8.45
C GLU A 54 30.06 -18.21 -8.83
N ILE A 55 30.67 -17.26 -9.54
CA ILE A 55 30.05 -15.99 -9.94
C ILE A 55 30.15 -15.82 -11.46
N ALA A 56 29.03 -15.70 -12.17
CA ALA A 56 28.99 -15.18 -13.54
C ALA A 56 28.85 -13.66 -13.48
N ASN A 57 29.89 -12.91 -13.84
CA ASN A 57 29.85 -11.45 -13.83
C ASN A 57 29.92 -10.89 -15.27
N PHE A 58 28.81 -10.35 -15.75
CA PHE A 58 28.73 -9.63 -17.02
C PHE A 58 29.32 -8.23 -16.86
N LEU A 59 30.39 -7.94 -17.59
CA LEU A 59 31.04 -6.64 -17.65
C LEU A 59 30.42 -5.80 -18.77
N SER A 60 29.83 -4.68 -18.39
CA SER A 60 29.09 -3.77 -19.26
C SER A 60 29.58 -2.33 -19.10
N ASN A 61 28.97 -1.40 -19.84
CA ASN A 61 29.23 0.04 -19.77
C ASN A 61 27.90 0.83 -19.79
N PRO A 62 27.87 2.10 -19.36
CA PRO A 62 26.62 2.86 -19.20
C PRO A 62 25.77 3.06 -20.47
N ASP A 63 26.34 2.88 -21.67
CA ASP A 63 25.60 3.03 -22.94
C ASP A 63 24.75 1.78 -23.27
N ILE A 64 25.02 0.64 -22.61
CA ILE A 64 24.27 -0.61 -22.79
C ILE A 64 22.99 -0.58 -21.95
N GLN A 65 21.86 -0.82 -22.61
CA GLN A 65 20.54 -0.99 -21.98
C GLN A 65 20.21 -2.47 -21.75
N ASN A 66 20.50 -3.34 -22.72
CA ASN A 66 20.14 -4.75 -22.65
C ASN A 66 21.35 -5.67 -22.91
N ILE A 67 21.56 -6.68 -22.06
CA ILE A 67 22.54 -7.76 -22.24
C ILE A 67 21.79 -9.05 -22.55
N LEU A 68 22.07 -9.67 -23.69
CA LEU A 68 21.38 -10.88 -24.15
C LEU A 68 22.35 -12.05 -24.34
N GLY A 69 22.20 -13.10 -23.53
CA GLY A 69 23.00 -14.32 -23.61
C GLY A 69 22.22 -15.52 -24.15
N ARG A 70 22.76 -16.21 -25.17
CA ARG A 70 22.24 -17.50 -25.65
C ARG A 70 23.18 -18.67 -25.34
N VAL A 71 22.63 -19.85 -25.07
CA VAL A 71 23.36 -21.11 -24.93
C VAL A 71 23.08 -22.03 -26.12
N VAL A 72 24.13 -22.52 -26.79
CA VAL A 72 24.02 -23.21 -28.09
C VAL A 72 24.44 -24.67 -28.10
N GLY A 73 25.18 -25.16 -27.09
CA GLY A 73 25.73 -26.52 -27.05
C GLY A 73 24.71 -27.64 -26.81
N GLY A 74 23.45 -27.30 -26.53
CA GLY A 74 22.34 -28.27 -26.40
C GLY A 74 22.21 -28.99 -25.06
N ASP A 75 23.08 -28.69 -24.08
CA ASP A 75 22.94 -29.16 -22.69
C ASP A 75 22.16 -28.14 -21.82
N PRO A 76 21.32 -28.59 -20.87
CA PRO A 76 20.66 -27.70 -19.92
C PRO A 76 21.64 -26.95 -19.00
N SER A 77 21.28 -25.72 -18.63
CA SER A 77 22.06 -24.91 -17.70
C SER A 77 21.77 -25.29 -16.25
N VAL A 78 22.80 -25.64 -15.46
CA VAL A 78 22.68 -25.84 -14.01
C VAL A 78 23.44 -24.71 -13.31
N ILE A 79 22.73 -23.92 -12.52
CA ILE A 79 23.20 -22.65 -11.94
C ILE A 79 22.97 -22.73 -10.43
N ASN A 80 24.04 -22.84 -9.65
CA ASN A 80 23.96 -22.89 -8.18
C ASN A 80 24.92 -21.87 -7.55
N GLY A 81 25.01 -20.68 -8.13
CA GLY A 81 25.90 -19.59 -7.74
C GLY A 81 25.31 -18.22 -8.11
N LEU A 82 26.13 -17.17 -8.09
CA LEU A 82 25.69 -15.79 -8.30
C LEU A 82 25.75 -15.40 -9.78
N ILE A 83 24.68 -14.81 -10.30
CA ILE A 83 24.70 -14.06 -11.57
C ILE A 83 24.73 -12.56 -11.24
N GLN A 84 25.67 -11.83 -11.83
CA GLN A 84 25.87 -10.40 -11.59
C GLN A 84 26.09 -9.62 -12.88
N VAL A 85 25.61 -8.38 -12.93
CA VAL A 85 26.02 -7.37 -13.92
C VAL A 85 26.87 -6.30 -13.22
N SER A 86 27.93 -5.83 -13.87
CA SER A 86 28.80 -4.76 -13.37
C SER A 86 29.13 -3.74 -14.46
N GLY A 87 29.01 -2.44 -14.13
CA GLY A 87 29.44 -1.33 -15.01
C GLY A 87 28.32 -0.59 -15.75
N SER A 88 27.07 -1.02 -15.60
CA SER A 88 25.86 -0.40 -16.17
C SER A 88 24.64 -0.71 -15.31
N HIS A 89 23.50 -0.09 -15.62
CA HIS A 89 22.17 -0.48 -15.13
C HIS A 89 21.42 -1.22 -16.25
N ALA A 90 22.02 -2.29 -16.79
CA ALA A 90 21.49 -2.98 -17.96
C ALA A 90 20.66 -4.20 -17.56
N ASN A 91 19.57 -4.41 -18.30
CA ASN A 91 18.72 -5.59 -18.23
C ASN A 91 19.52 -6.84 -18.66
N LEU A 92 19.20 -8.01 -18.11
CA LEU A 92 19.86 -9.28 -18.45
C LEU A 92 18.86 -10.36 -18.89
N TYR A 93 18.96 -10.75 -20.16
CA TYR A 93 18.14 -11.77 -20.80
C TYR A 93 18.97 -13.03 -21.07
N LEU A 94 18.60 -14.18 -20.51
CA LEU A 94 19.29 -15.46 -20.71
C LEU A 94 18.38 -16.49 -21.40
N MET A 95 18.88 -17.09 -22.47
CA MET A 95 18.16 -18.05 -23.31
C MET A 95 18.89 -19.40 -23.38
N ASN A 96 18.24 -20.48 -22.94
CA ASN A 96 18.70 -21.85 -23.19
C ASN A 96 17.52 -22.78 -23.54
N PRO A 97 17.31 -23.15 -24.81
CA PRO A 97 16.23 -24.05 -25.23
C PRO A 97 16.25 -25.44 -24.58
N ALA A 98 17.40 -25.90 -24.08
CA ALA A 98 17.54 -27.22 -23.47
C ALA A 98 16.99 -27.28 -22.03
N GLY A 99 16.80 -26.13 -21.37
CA GLY A 99 16.31 -26.03 -19.99
C GLY A 99 17.29 -25.35 -19.03
N VAL A 100 16.77 -24.91 -17.87
CA VAL A 100 17.55 -24.23 -16.83
C VAL A 100 17.16 -24.75 -15.43
N ILE A 101 18.15 -25.01 -14.58
CA ILE A 101 17.95 -25.39 -13.18
C ILE A 101 18.74 -24.40 -12.31
N PHE A 102 18.02 -23.58 -11.53
CA PHE A 102 18.61 -22.80 -10.44
C PHE A 102 18.57 -23.66 -9.16
N GLY A 103 19.74 -23.97 -8.60
CA GLY A 103 19.87 -24.69 -7.33
C GLY A 103 19.67 -23.77 -6.10
N PRO A 104 19.69 -24.31 -4.87
CA PRO A 104 19.30 -23.58 -3.66
C PRO A 104 20.22 -22.40 -3.31
N GLU A 105 21.43 -22.38 -3.85
CA GLU A 105 22.44 -21.34 -3.63
C GLU A 105 22.48 -20.32 -4.78
N ALA A 106 21.59 -20.46 -5.77
CA ALA A 106 21.50 -19.53 -6.88
C ALA A 106 20.94 -18.17 -6.41
N THR A 107 21.62 -17.10 -6.80
CA THR A 107 21.28 -15.72 -6.45
C THR A 107 21.52 -14.77 -7.61
N LEU A 108 20.85 -13.62 -7.60
CA LEU A 108 21.01 -12.54 -8.57
C LEU A 108 21.59 -11.29 -7.90
N ASN A 109 22.39 -10.56 -8.65
CA ASN A 109 22.83 -9.18 -8.38
C ASN A 109 22.78 -8.42 -9.71
N VAL A 110 21.56 -8.21 -10.20
CA VAL A 110 21.25 -7.55 -11.47
C VAL A 110 20.63 -6.18 -11.13
N PRO A 111 21.15 -5.07 -11.67
CA PRO A 111 20.73 -3.71 -11.31
C PRO A 111 19.45 -3.24 -12.01
N ALA A 112 18.95 -4.02 -12.97
CA ALA A 112 17.74 -3.77 -13.73
C ALA A 112 17.00 -5.12 -13.98
N ASP A 113 16.17 -5.22 -15.01
CA ASP A 113 15.32 -6.40 -15.26
C ASP A 113 16.13 -7.68 -15.50
N PHE A 114 15.57 -8.82 -15.07
CA PHE A 114 16.11 -10.15 -15.36
C PHE A 114 15.06 -11.05 -16.01
N MET A 115 15.40 -11.60 -17.19
CA MET A 115 14.58 -12.61 -17.87
C MET A 115 15.39 -13.89 -18.12
N VAL A 116 14.81 -15.03 -17.79
CA VAL A 116 15.33 -16.35 -18.18
C VAL A 116 14.28 -17.12 -18.99
N THR A 117 14.69 -17.68 -20.13
CA THR A 117 13.78 -18.39 -21.03
C THR A 117 14.36 -19.64 -21.70
N THR A 118 13.47 -20.58 -22.04
CA THR A 118 13.77 -21.73 -22.91
C THR A 118 13.19 -21.57 -24.33
N ALA A 119 12.83 -20.34 -24.70
CA ALA A 119 12.49 -19.99 -26.07
C ALA A 119 13.66 -20.29 -27.04
N ASN A 120 13.32 -20.58 -28.29
CA ASN A 120 14.24 -20.75 -29.41
C ASN A 120 14.68 -19.42 -30.02
N GLY A 121 13.98 -18.31 -29.73
CA GLY A 121 14.38 -16.96 -30.13
C GLY A 121 13.63 -15.86 -29.37
N VAL A 122 14.23 -14.67 -29.32
CA VAL A 122 13.67 -13.42 -28.76
C VAL A 122 13.50 -12.42 -29.90
N GLY A 123 12.31 -11.83 -30.05
CA GLY A 123 12.03 -10.81 -31.05
C GLY A 123 12.49 -9.43 -30.56
N ILE A 124 13.21 -8.69 -31.42
CA ILE A 124 13.78 -7.36 -31.14
C ILE A 124 13.66 -6.52 -32.41
N GLY A 125 12.98 -5.37 -32.35
CA GLY A 125 12.62 -4.60 -33.55
C GLY A 125 11.84 -5.45 -34.56
N ASP A 126 12.25 -5.44 -35.83
CA ASP A 126 11.70 -6.33 -36.87
C ASP A 126 12.42 -7.71 -36.94
N GLY A 127 13.42 -7.95 -36.09
CA GLY A 127 14.33 -9.10 -36.15
C GLY A 127 14.15 -10.12 -35.01
N TRP A 128 14.94 -11.19 -35.08
CA TRP A 128 14.98 -12.26 -34.08
C TRP A 128 16.41 -12.57 -33.64
N PHE A 129 16.66 -12.53 -32.33
CA PHE A 129 17.83 -13.12 -31.69
C PHE A 129 17.57 -14.61 -31.47
N ASN A 130 18.08 -15.46 -32.36
CA ASN A 130 17.85 -16.91 -32.35
C ASN A 130 18.89 -17.66 -31.51
N ALA A 131 18.45 -18.69 -30.79
CA ALA A 131 19.32 -19.60 -30.05
C ALA A 131 20.29 -20.37 -30.98
N VAL A 132 19.83 -20.73 -32.18
CA VAL A 132 20.60 -21.51 -33.17
C VAL A 132 20.53 -20.84 -34.53
N GLY A 133 21.64 -20.92 -35.27
CA GLY A 133 21.80 -20.23 -36.55
C GLY A 133 22.52 -18.89 -36.42
N GLU A 134 22.66 -18.24 -37.57
CA GLU A 134 23.23 -16.89 -37.72
C GLU A 134 22.22 -15.84 -37.24
N ASN A 135 22.72 -14.76 -36.64
CA ASN A 135 21.93 -13.59 -36.26
C ASN A 135 22.58 -12.32 -36.84
N ASP A 136 21.75 -11.40 -37.34
CA ASP A 136 22.22 -10.08 -37.79
C ASP A 136 22.16 -9.08 -36.62
N TYR A 137 23.17 -9.14 -35.75
CA TYR A 137 23.22 -8.37 -34.49
C TYR A 137 23.03 -6.86 -34.69
N ALA A 138 23.53 -6.30 -35.79
CA ALA A 138 23.40 -4.87 -36.08
C ALA A 138 21.94 -4.44 -36.21
N SER A 139 21.09 -5.29 -36.81
CA SER A 139 19.66 -5.02 -37.06
C SER A 139 18.76 -5.13 -35.82
N LEU A 140 19.24 -5.73 -34.73
CA LEU A 140 18.46 -6.01 -33.52
C LEU A 140 18.47 -4.82 -32.56
N MET A 141 17.83 -3.72 -32.97
CA MET A 141 17.69 -2.46 -32.23
C MET A 141 16.37 -2.38 -31.46
N GLY A 142 16.36 -1.66 -30.33
CA GLY A 142 15.21 -1.57 -29.41
C GLY A 142 15.07 -2.78 -28.47
N ASP A 143 13.93 -2.89 -27.79
CA ASP A 143 13.74 -3.85 -26.69
C ASP A 143 13.16 -5.22 -27.11
N PRO A 144 13.40 -6.27 -26.30
CA PRO A 144 12.72 -7.56 -26.41
C PRO A 144 11.20 -7.44 -26.28
N HIS A 145 10.45 -7.91 -27.28
CA HIS A 145 8.98 -7.79 -27.32
C HIS A 145 8.24 -9.10 -27.66
N ALA A 146 8.96 -10.19 -27.97
CA ALA A 146 8.36 -11.47 -28.30
C ALA A 146 9.28 -12.66 -28.00
N LEU A 147 8.68 -13.84 -27.81
CA LEU A 147 9.38 -15.12 -27.64
C LEU A 147 8.88 -16.13 -28.66
N LEU A 148 9.80 -16.91 -29.23
CA LEU A 148 9.50 -17.97 -30.19
C LEU A 148 9.83 -19.34 -29.60
N PHE A 149 8.83 -20.21 -29.48
CA PHE A 149 8.94 -21.60 -29.06
C PHE A 149 8.66 -22.49 -30.27
N SER A 150 9.66 -22.72 -31.13
CA SER A 150 9.49 -23.48 -32.39
C SER A 150 9.56 -25.01 -32.22
N THR A 151 10.10 -25.49 -31.10
CA THR A 151 10.12 -26.93 -30.76
C THR A 151 8.76 -27.43 -30.29
N THR A 152 8.47 -28.73 -30.50
CA THR A 152 7.21 -29.36 -30.03
C THR A 152 7.15 -29.50 -28.51
N GLN A 153 8.29 -29.62 -27.84
CA GLN A 153 8.44 -29.65 -26.40
C GLN A 153 9.63 -28.76 -26.01
N PRO A 154 9.39 -27.54 -25.50
CA PRO A 154 10.46 -26.67 -25.03
C PRO A 154 11.05 -27.16 -23.71
N GLY A 155 12.28 -26.75 -23.40
CA GLY A 155 12.95 -27.12 -22.14
C GLY A 155 12.22 -26.58 -20.90
N SER A 156 12.35 -27.28 -19.78
CA SER A 156 11.80 -26.87 -18.49
C SER A 156 12.71 -25.89 -17.74
N ILE A 157 12.14 -25.06 -16.88
CA ILE A 157 12.86 -24.25 -15.88
C ILE A 157 12.49 -24.74 -14.48
N VAL A 158 13.49 -24.95 -13.62
CA VAL A 158 13.30 -25.25 -12.19
C VAL A 158 14.05 -24.22 -11.36
N ASN A 159 13.37 -23.52 -10.45
CA ASN A 159 13.99 -22.64 -9.47
C ASN A 159 13.88 -23.20 -8.06
N ALA A 160 15.02 -23.50 -7.44
CA ALA A 160 15.14 -23.79 -6.01
C ALA A 160 15.90 -22.69 -5.24
N GLY A 161 16.44 -21.67 -5.92
CA GLY A 161 17.27 -20.60 -5.35
C GLY A 161 16.48 -19.34 -4.97
N ASN A 162 17.21 -18.26 -4.68
CA ASN A 162 16.64 -16.95 -4.33
C ASN A 162 16.92 -15.95 -5.45
N LEU A 163 16.01 -15.86 -6.42
CA LEU A 163 16.12 -14.94 -7.55
C LEU A 163 15.42 -13.63 -7.18
N ALA A 164 16.20 -12.61 -6.87
CA ALA A 164 15.72 -11.29 -6.46
C ALA A 164 16.29 -10.18 -7.35
N VAL A 165 15.44 -9.26 -7.79
CA VAL A 165 15.83 -8.05 -8.53
C VAL A 165 15.67 -6.79 -7.66
N GLY A 166 16.21 -5.67 -8.14
CA GLY A 166 16.12 -4.38 -7.45
C GLY A 166 14.70 -3.80 -7.35
N GLU A 167 14.59 -2.66 -6.67
CA GLU A 167 13.33 -1.92 -6.53
C GLU A 167 12.86 -1.37 -7.89
N GLY A 168 11.58 -1.57 -8.20
CA GLY A 168 10.95 -1.19 -9.48
C GLY A 168 11.40 -2.01 -10.69
N GLN A 169 12.17 -3.10 -10.50
CA GLN A 169 12.69 -3.93 -11.60
C GLN A 169 11.91 -5.24 -11.74
N ASN A 170 11.87 -5.79 -12.94
CA ASN A 170 11.08 -6.96 -13.30
C ASN A 170 11.87 -8.27 -13.30
N LEU A 171 11.19 -9.36 -12.94
CA LEU A 171 11.72 -10.72 -12.90
C LEU A 171 10.84 -11.68 -13.71
N SER A 172 11.34 -12.17 -14.85
CA SER A 172 10.61 -13.03 -15.78
C SER A 172 11.23 -14.43 -15.93
N VAL A 173 10.42 -15.47 -15.70
CA VAL A 173 10.81 -16.90 -15.79
C VAL A 173 9.87 -17.62 -16.74
N ILE A 174 10.29 -17.81 -18.01
CA ILE A 174 9.39 -18.20 -19.11
C ILE A 174 9.91 -19.44 -19.86
N GLY A 175 9.34 -20.61 -19.63
CA GLY A 175 9.82 -21.88 -20.21
C GLY A 175 8.71 -22.81 -20.70
N GLY A 176 9.05 -24.03 -21.14
CA GLY A 176 8.06 -25.04 -21.58
C GLY A 176 7.29 -25.68 -20.43
N THR A 177 7.85 -25.63 -19.22
CA THR A 177 7.26 -26.06 -17.94
C THR A 177 8.07 -25.34 -16.88
N VAL A 178 7.45 -24.71 -15.89
CA VAL A 178 8.17 -23.91 -14.89
C VAL A 178 7.81 -24.39 -13.50
N VAL A 179 8.81 -24.72 -12.68
CA VAL A 179 8.63 -25.17 -11.31
C VAL A 179 9.41 -24.27 -10.36
N ASN A 180 8.73 -23.58 -9.44
CA ASN A 180 9.34 -22.76 -8.40
C ASN A 180 9.19 -23.42 -7.02
N THR A 181 10.31 -23.83 -6.42
CA THR A 181 10.39 -24.28 -5.02
C THR A 181 11.23 -23.36 -4.13
N GLY A 182 11.97 -22.42 -4.73
CA GLY A 182 12.70 -21.34 -4.07
C GLY A 182 11.90 -20.02 -4.01
N THR A 183 12.61 -18.90 -4.02
CA THR A 183 12.02 -17.55 -3.98
C THR A 183 12.22 -16.85 -5.33
N LEU A 184 11.17 -16.18 -5.79
CA LEU A 184 11.18 -15.17 -6.86
C LEU A 184 10.70 -13.85 -6.26
N SER A 185 11.51 -12.79 -6.29
CA SER A 185 11.08 -11.50 -5.73
C SER A 185 11.52 -10.27 -6.53
N ALA A 186 10.59 -9.36 -6.73
CA ALA A 186 10.82 -7.97 -7.12
C ALA A 186 10.38 -7.04 -5.98
N ALA A 187 11.03 -5.89 -5.83
CA ALA A 187 10.74 -4.94 -4.76
C ALA A 187 10.06 -3.66 -5.30
N GLY A 188 9.33 -2.93 -4.45
CA GLY A 188 8.53 -1.78 -4.88
C GLY A 188 7.49 -2.19 -5.92
N ASP A 189 7.37 -1.38 -6.99
CA ASP A 189 6.42 -1.62 -8.08
C ASP A 189 6.87 -2.68 -9.10
N GLY A 190 8.05 -3.32 -8.90
CA GLY A 190 8.62 -4.29 -9.84
C GLY A 190 7.82 -5.60 -9.91
N ASN A 191 7.66 -6.16 -11.11
CA ASN A 191 6.73 -7.26 -11.38
C ASN A 191 7.43 -8.63 -11.47
N VAL A 192 6.73 -9.70 -11.09
CA VAL A 192 7.22 -11.09 -11.26
C VAL A 192 6.32 -11.85 -12.23
N THR A 193 6.90 -12.35 -13.33
CA THR A 193 6.21 -13.15 -14.34
C THR A 193 6.74 -14.59 -14.35
N VAL A 194 5.85 -15.57 -14.21
CA VAL A 194 6.15 -17.00 -14.33
C VAL A 194 5.24 -17.62 -15.38
N ALA A 195 5.80 -18.12 -16.49
CA ALA A 195 4.99 -18.59 -17.61
C ALA A 195 5.48 -19.93 -18.21
N ALA A 196 4.56 -20.89 -18.29
CA ALA A 196 4.74 -22.18 -18.96
C ALA A 196 4.06 -22.16 -20.35
N ILE A 197 4.88 -22.09 -21.39
CA ILE A 197 4.46 -21.88 -22.79
C ILE A 197 4.46 -23.21 -23.56
N PRO A 198 3.43 -23.51 -24.36
CA PRO A 198 3.43 -24.73 -25.17
C PRO A 198 4.38 -24.61 -26.37
N GLY A 199 4.84 -25.76 -26.87
CA GLY A 199 5.65 -25.82 -28.10
C GLY A 199 4.89 -25.38 -29.36
N GLN A 200 5.64 -25.00 -30.39
CA GLN A 200 5.16 -24.52 -31.69
C GLN A 200 4.30 -23.24 -31.62
N ARG A 201 4.68 -22.31 -30.72
CA ARG A 201 3.99 -21.04 -30.48
C ARG A 201 4.92 -19.84 -30.57
N ARG A 202 4.35 -18.66 -30.81
CA ARG A 202 4.96 -17.36 -30.52
C ARG A 202 4.17 -16.71 -29.40
N VAL A 203 4.86 -16.11 -28.44
CA VAL A 203 4.27 -15.28 -27.38
C VAL A 203 4.65 -13.83 -27.67
N ARG A 204 3.68 -12.92 -27.64
CA ARG A 204 3.97 -11.48 -27.59
C ARG A 204 4.07 -11.02 -26.14
N ILE A 205 5.07 -10.21 -25.87
CA ILE A 205 5.16 -9.37 -24.68
C ILE A 205 4.38 -8.09 -25.06
N SER A 206 3.06 -8.17 -24.93
CA SER A 206 2.07 -7.20 -25.43
C SER A 206 2.23 -5.82 -24.80
N HIS A 207 2.58 -5.81 -23.51
CA HIS A 207 3.06 -4.68 -22.73
C HIS A 207 4.26 -5.16 -21.90
N PRO A 208 5.16 -4.27 -21.44
CA PRO A 208 6.40 -4.67 -20.75
C PRO A 208 6.19 -5.67 -19.60
N ASP A 209 5.03 -5.59 -18.93
CA ASP A 209 4.70 -6.34 -17.73
C ASP A 209 3.55 -7.34 -17.90
N MET A 210 3.08 -7.62 -19.13
CA MET A 210 1.99 -8.59 -19.34
C MET A 210 2.08 -9.43 -20.62
N LEU A 211 2.07 -10.75 -20.42
CA LEU A 211 1.89 -11.78 -21.45
C LEU A 211 0.39 -12.00 -21.70
N LEU A 212 -0.14 -11.52 -22.84
CA LEU A 212 -1.57 -11.63 -23.16
C LEU A 212 -1.89 -12.34 -24.48
N SER A 213 -0.91 -12.52 -25.37
CA SER A 213 -1.16 -13.08 -26.70
C SER A 213 -0.23 -14.24 -27.08
N LEU A 214 -0.86 -15.30 -27.58
CA LEU A 214 -0.24 -16.45 -28.22
C LEU A 214 -0.54 -16.40 -29.72
N GLU A 215 0.34 -15.76 -30.48
CA GLU A 215 0.12 -15.64 -31.92
C GLU A 215 0.13 -17.01 -32.61
N LEU A 216 -0.98 -17.30 -33.29
CA LEU A 216 -1.24 -18.51 -34.08
C LEU A 216 -0.43 -18.60 -35.40
N TYR A 217 0.84 -18.22 -35.38
CA TYR A 217 1.79 -18.75 -36.35
C TYR A 217 2.29 -20.10 -35.87
N GLN A 218 1.71 -21.18 -36.41
CA GLN A 218 2.41 -22.46 -36.49
C GLN A 218 3.67 -22.24 -37.33
N VAL A 219 4.80 -22.03 -36.66
CA VAL A 219 6.10 -22.05 -37.29
C VAL A 219 6.38 -23.51 -37.67
N GLU A 220 6.60 -23.78 -38.95
CA GLU A 220 7.02 -25.12 -39.39
C GLU A 220 8.25 -25.53 -38.56
N ALA A 221 8.21 -26.73 -37.97
CA ALA A 221 9.28 -27.19 -37.08
C ALA A 221 10.62 -27.22 -37.85
N GLU A 222 11.49 -26.25 -37.57
CA GLU A 222 12.79 -26.15 -38.22
C GLU A 222 13.60 -27.42 -37.96
N ALA A 223 13.95 -28.14 -39.03
CA ALA A 223 14.75 -29.37 -38.97
C ALA A 223 16.25 -29.09 -38.69
N ASN A 224 16.56 -28.03 -37.94
CA ASN A 224 17.90 -27.51 -37.72
C ASN A 224 18.50 -27.97 -36.39
N GLY A 225 19.04 -29.18 -36.40
CA GLY A 225 20.23 -29.57 -35.64
C GLY A 225 20.13 -29.77 -34.12
N LEU A 226 19.19 -29.14 -33.43
CA LEU A 226 19.02 -29.30 -31.98
C LEU A 226 18.58 -30.73 -31.62
N ALA A 227 19.18 -31.27 -30.56
CA ALA A 227 18.59 -32.40 -29.85
C ALA A 227 17.26 -31.97 -29.24
N SER A 228 16.29 -32.88 -29.16
CA SER A 228 15.06 -32.65 -28.40
C SER A 228 15.40 -32.29 -26.96
N ALA A 229 14.83 -31.21 -26.44
CA ALA A 229 14.97 -30.85 -25.03
C ALA A 229 14.53 -32.02 -24.14
N LEU A 230 15.19 -32.18 -22.99
CA LEU A 230 14.83 -33.24 -22.04
C LEU A 230 13.48 -32.91 -21.40
N SER A 231 12.64 -33.93 -21.21
CA SER A 231 11.48 -33.78 -20.33
C SER A 231 11.92 -33.50 -18.89
N LEU A 232 11.05 -32.89 -18.07
CA LEU A 232 11.40 -32.54 -16.68
C LEU A 232 11.87 -33.75 -15.87
N SER A 233 11.25 -34.92 -16.05
CA SER A 233 11.68 -36.15 -15.36
C SER A 233 13.02 -36.68 -15.87
N GLU A 234 13.33 -36.56 -17.17
CA GLU A 234 14.67 -36.88 -17.72
C GLU A 234 15.74 -35.87 -17.29
N LEU A 235 15.38 -34.59 -17.14
CA LEU A 235 16.26 -33.53 -16.65
C LEU A 235 16.69 -33.80 -15.20
N LEU A 236 15.75 -34.23 -14.35
CA LEU A 236 15.99 -34.55 -12.93
C LEU A 236 16.68 -35.91 -12.74
N THR A 237 16.26 -36.96 -13.46
CA THR A 237 16.78 -38.33 -13.27
C THR A 237 18.00 -38.68 -14.14
N GLY A 238 18.21 -37.97 -15.25
CA GLY A 238 19.19 -38.32 -16.28
C GLY A 238 20.66 -38.13 -15.87
N GLY A 239 20.92 -37.29 -14.85
CA GLY A 239 22.29 -36.95 -14.44
C GLY A 239 22.43 -36.38 -13.03
N ASN A 240 22.25 -37.18 -11.97
CA ASN A 240 22.67 -36.84 -10.59
C ASN A 240 22.27 -35.43 -10.09
N VAL A 241 21.13 -34.87 -10.52
CA VAL A 241 20.70 -33.52 -10.10
C VAL A 241 20.18 -33.60 -8.66
N THR A 242 21.05 -33.34 -7.69
CA THR A 242 20.67 -33.31 -6.25
C THR A 242 20.27 -31.93 -5.76
N VAL A 243 20.20 -30.93 -6.65
CA VAL A 243 19.97 -29.51 -6.31
C VAL A 243 18.51 -29.05 -6.48
N ALA A 244 17.70 -29.76 -7.25
CA ALA A 244 16.26 -29.46 -7.37
C ALA A 244 15.53 -29.98 -6.12
N THR A 245 15.33 -29.13 -5.12
CA THR A 245 14.69 -29.49 -3.85
C THR A 245 13.16 -29.51 -3.99
N GLY A 246 12.51 -30.51 -3.39
CA GLY A 246 11.04 -30.61 -3.31
C GLY A 246 10.33 -31.23 -4.53
N VAL A 247 11.06 -31.56 -5.60
CA VAL A 247 10.54 -32.24 -6.79
C VAL A 247 11.02 -33.69 -6.79
N GLU A 248 10.09 -34.63 -6.96
CA GLU A 248 10.34 -36.07 -7.02
C GLU A 248 9.93 -36.64 -8.38
N VAL A 249 10.51 -37.78 -8.76
CA VAL A 249 10.11 -38.53 -9.97
C VAL A 249 9.80 -39.97 -9.55
N ASP A 250 8.62 -40.47 -9.89
CA ASP A 250 8.16 -41.79 -9.45
C ASP A 250 8.74 -42.94 -10.29
N GLU A 251 8.48 -44.19 -9.87
CA GLU A 251 8.94 -45.40 -10.58
C GLU A 251 8.40 -45.54 -12.01
N SER A 252 7.38 -44.75 -12.39
CA SER A 252 6.82 -44.68 -13.74
C SER A 252 7.35 -43.51 -14.59
N GLY A 253 8.22 -42.66 -14.04
CA GLY A 253 8.83 -41.53 -14.73
C GLY A 253 8.00 -40.25 -14.74
N ARG A 254 6.98 -40.15 -13.87
CA ARG A 254 6.10 -38.97 -13.73
C ARG A 254 6.64 -38.05 -12.64
N THR A 255 6.48 -36.74 -12.80
CA THR A 255 7.05 -35.73 -11.91
C THR A 255 6.04 -35.32 -10.85
N TRP A 256 6.48 -35.20 -9.59
CA TRP A 256 5.65 -34.86 -8.45
C TRP A 256 6.27 -33.70 -7.65
N LEU A 257 5.50 -32.65 -7.39
CA LEU A 257 5.84 -31.54 -6.50
C LEU A 257 5.08 -31.72 -5.19
N ARG A 258 5.79 -32.13 -4.12
CA ARG A 258 5.22 -32.40 -2.77
C ARG A 258 3.90 -33.22 -2.76
N GLY A 259 3.75 -34.16 -3.69
CA GLY A 259 2.55 -35.00 -3.80
C GLY A 259 1.49 -34.56 -4.82
N THR A 260 1.74 -33.48 -5.57
CA THR A 260 0.94 -33.07 -6.73
C THR A 260 1.67 -33.39 -8.03
N GLU A 261 1.01 -34.00 -9.01
CA GLU A 261 1.59 -34.32 -10.32
C GLU A 261 1.85 -33.05 -11.15
N VAL A 262 2.97 -33.00 -11.86
CA VAL A 262 3.40 -31.86 -12.71
C VAL A 262 3.60 -32.34 -14.14
N ASP A 263 2.76 -31.85 -15.05
CA ASP A 263 2.72 -32.22 -16.46
C ASP A 263 3.47 -31.21 -17.37
N PRO A 264 3.86 -31.61 -18.60
CA PRO A 264 4.44 -30.69 -19.57
C PRO A 264 3.46 -29.56 -19.92
N GLY A 265 3.89 -28.32 -19.70
CA GLY A 265 3.06 -27.12 -19.88
C GLY A 265 2.49 -26.54 -18.58
N ASP A 266 2.80 -27.13 -17.43
CA ASP A 266 2.41 -26.60 -16.12
C ASP A 266 3.33 -25.48 -15.62
N GLY A 267 2.74 -24.52 -14.92
CA GLY A 267 3.41 -23.61 -14.00
C GLY A 267 3.13 -24.04 -12.56
N ALA A 268 4.12 -24.57 -11.85
CA ALA A 268 3.96 -25.17 -10.52
C ALA A 268 4.74 -24.39 -9.45
N ILE A 269 4.05 -23.88 -8.43
CA ILE A 269 4.60 -23.00 -7.39
C ILE A 269 4.49 -23.67 -6.00
N ALA A 270 5.60 -23.79 -5.27
CA ALA A 270 5.65 -24.31 -3.89
C ALA A 270 6.63 -23.54 -2.98
N GLY A 271 7.18 -22.44 -3.49
CA GLY A 271 8.01 -21.46 -2.78
C GLY A 271 7.56 -20.04 -3.13
N ASN A 272 8.15 -19.05 -2.47
CA ASN A 272 7.62 -17.68 -2.44
C ASN A 272 7.72 -16.97 -3.81
N VAL A 273 6.70 -16.18 -4.14
CA VAL A 273 6.64 -15.31 -5.32
C VAL A 273 6.07 -13.96 -4.89
N SER A 274 6.85 -12.88 -4.98
CA SER A 274 6.43 -11.56 -4.49
C SER A 274 6.85 -10.43 -5.41
N GLY A 275 5.95 -9.48 -5.68
CA GLY A 275 6.27 -8.25 -6.43
C GLY A 275 5.22 -7.17 -6.23
N GLY A 276 5.27 -6.13 -7.07
CA GLY A 276 4.12 -5.29 -7.39
C GLY A 276 3.01 -6.20 -7.94
N GLN A 277 2.98 -6.44 -9.25
CA GLN A 277 2.15 -7.50 -9.84
C GLN A 277 2.87 -8.85 -9.83
N VAL A 278 2.09 -9.93 -9.72
CA VAL A 278 2.55 -11.31 -9.96
C VAL A 278 1.71 -11.90 -11.09
N GLN A 279 2.31 -12.16 -12.26
CA GLN A 279 1.66 -12.85 -13.36
C GLN A 279 2.07 -14.32 -13.40
N LEU A 280 1.11 -15.23 -13.37
CA LEU A 280 1.28 -16.67 -13.51
C LEU A 280 0.57 -17.13 -14.78
N ALA A 281 1.25 -17.80 -15.69
CA ALA A 281 0.64 -18.29 -16.93
C ALA A 281 1.01 -19.75 -17.21
N ALA A 282 0.07 -20.54 -17.73
CA ALA A 282 0.33 -21.93 -18.09
C ALA A 282 -0.52 -22.44 -19.26
N ALA A 283 0.10 -23.34 -20.03
CA ALA A 283 -0.56 -24.08 -21.11
C ALA A 283 -1.50 -25.16 -20.56
N ASN A 284 -1.07 -25.92 -19.55
CA ASN A 284 -1.81 -27.07 -19.05
C ASN A 284 -2.51 -26.79 -17.71
N ARG A 285 -1.81 -26.35 -16.66
CA ARG A 285 -2.40 -25.78 -15.43
C ARG A 285 -1.42 -24.88 -14.66
N VAL A 286 -1.93 -23.85 -13.96
CA VAL A 286 -1.20 -23.16 -12.88
C VAL A 286 -1.53 -23.86 -11.56
N THR A 287 -0.52 -24.37 -10.86
CA THR A 287 -0.70 -25.21 -9.68
C THR A 287 0.09 -24.65 -8.50
N VAL A 288 -0.58 -24.32 -7.40
CA VAL A 288 0.09 -23.87 -6.16
C VAL A 288 0.02 -24.98 -5.11
N VAL A 289 1.17 -25.37 -4.55
CA VAL A 289 1.32 -26.49 -3.60
C VAL A 289 1.72 -25.98 -2.23
N GLY A 290 0.72 -25.47 -1.53
CA GLY A 290 0.81 -24.88 -0.20
C GLY A 290 -0.33 -23.88 -0.01
N ASP A 291 -0.17 -23.00 0.98
CA ASP A 291 -1.08 -21.90 1.24
C ASP A 291 -0.79 -20.76 0.26
N SER A 292 -1.64 -20.58 -0.77
CA SER A 292 -1.35 -19.67 -1.88
C SER A 292 -1.26 -18.21 -1.44
N GLU A 293 -2.07 -17.80 -0.46
CA GLU A 293 -2.09 -16.43 0.08
C GLU A 293 -0.81 -16.07 0.83
N LYS A 294 -0.10 -17.08 1.35
CA LYS A 294 1.21 -16.91 2.01
C LYS A 294 2.39 -17.08 1.06
N LEU A 295 2.23 -17.85 -0.01
CA LEU A 295 3.28 -18.11 -0.99
C LEU A 295 3.34 -17.03 -2.09
N ILE A 296 2.23 -16.38 -2.41
CA ILE A 296 2.13 -15.34 -3.44
C ILE A 296 1.73 -14.04 -2.77
N THR A 297 2.48 -12.96 -2.95
CA THR A 297 2.14 -11.65 -2.35
C THR A 297 2.33 -10.49 -3.34
N THR A 298 1.48 -9.47 -3.22
CA THR A 298 1.42 -8.32 -4.14
C THR A 298 1.29 -6.99 -3.39
N HIS A 299 1.73 -5.88 -4.01
CA HIS A 299 1.45 -4.46 -3.72
C HIS A 299 1.80 -3.87 -2.33
N ASN A 300 1.86 -4.68 -1.27
CA ASN A 300 2.23 -4.28 0.10
C ASN A 300 2.55 -5.50 1.01
N GLY A 301 2.41 -6.73 0.51
CA GLY A 301 2.67 -7.94 1.30
C GLY A 301 1.54 -8.38 2.22
N LEU A 302 0.36 -7.72 2.17
CA LEU A 302 -0.81 -8.04 3.01
C LEU A 302 -1.80 -8.99 2.32
N HIS A 303 -1.90 -8.97 0.99
CA HIS A 303 -2.82 -9.82 0.22
C HIS A 303 -2.19 -10.38 -1.06
N SER A 304 -2.78 -11.46 -1.60
CA SER A 304 -2.37 -12.07 -2.87
C SER A 304 -3.35 -11.71 -4.00
N ALA A 305 -2.91 -10.87 -4.95
CA ALA A 305 -3.69 -10.46 -6.11
C ALA A 305 -3.04 -10.83 -7.45
N PRO A 306 -2.63 -12.10 -7.69
CA PRO A 306 -1.96 -12.46 -8.93
C PRO A 306 -2.91 -12.44 -10.13
N ILE A 307 -2.34 -12.22 -11.30
CA ILE A 307 -3.00 -12.40 -12.61
C ILE A 307 -2.67 -13.81 -13.11
N VAL A 308 -3.68 -14.64 -13.34
CA VAL A 308 -3.53 -16.06 -13.72
C VAL A 308 -4.06 -16.29 -15.14
N THR A 309 -3.18 -16.60 -16.09
CA THR A 309 -3.54 -16.83 -17.50
C THR A 309 -3.49 -18.32 -17.88
N ARG A 310 -4.63 -18.85 -18.30
CA ARG A 310 -4.81 -20.19 -18.87
C ARG A 310 -4.82 -20.08 -20.39
N PHE A 311 -3.73 -20.46 -21.04
CA PHE A 311 -3.63 -20.35 -22.50
C PHE A 311 -4.61 -21.29 -23.23
N SER A 312 -5.20 -20.85 -24.35
CA SER A 312 -6.09 -21.71 -25.15
C SER A 312 -5.34 -22.89 -25.76
N SER A 313 -5.97 -24.06 -25.73
CA SER A 313 -5.45 -25.28 -26.34
C SER A 313 -5.37 -25.20 -27.88
N ASP A 314 -6.32 -24.54 -28.53
CA ASP A 314 -6.28 -24.29 -29.98
C ASP A 314 -5.32 -23.14 -30.35
N GLY A 315 -5.10 -22.22 -29.43
CA GLY A 315 -4.21 -21.06 -29.54
C GLY A 315 -4.90 -19.77 -29.98
N THR A 316 -6.22 -19.67 -29.96
CA THR A 316 -6.88 -18.35 -29.96
C THR A 316 -6.45 -17.56 -28.72
N ASP A 317 -6.31 -16.23 -28.88
CA ASP A 317 -5.86 -15.36 -27.79
C ASP A 317 -6.83 -15.39 -26.60
N ALA A 318 -6.32 -15.08 -25.40
CA ALA A 318 -7.10 -15.06 -24.17
C ALA A 318 -7.99 -13.81 -24.10
N ALA A 319 -9.09 -13.81 -24.87
CA ALA A 319 -10.04 -12.72 -24.95
C ALA A 319 -11.12 -12.75 -23.84
N GLN A 320 -11.13 -13.78 -22.99
CA GLN A 320 -12.00 -13.88 -21.82
C GLN A 320 -11.22 -13.45 -20.56
N LEU A 321 -11.69 -12.37 -19.93
CA LEU A 321 -11.17 -11.88 -18.65
C LEU A 321 -12.14 -12.25 -17.53
N VAL A 322 -11.63 -12.85 -16.45
CA VAL A 322 -12.39 -13.13 -15.23
C VAL A 322 -11.87 -12.22 -14.12
N PHE A 323 -12.73 -11.39 -13.57
CA PHE A 323 -12.42 -10.54 -12.43
C PHE A 323 -13.10 -11.15 -11.20
N LEU A 324 -12.27 -11.57 -10.25
CA LEU A 324 -12.68 -12.39 -9.12
C LEU A 324 -12.45 -11.61 -7.82
N ASP A 325 -13.54 -11.30 -7.14
CA ASP A 325 -13.48 -10.68 -5.82
C ASP A 325 -12.88 -11.65 -4.79
N THR A 326 -11.88 -11.19 -4.05
CA THR A 326 -11.23 -11.98 -2.98
C THR A 326 -12.12 -12.24 -1.76
N THR A 327 -13.26 -11.54 -1.60
CA THR A 327 -14.21 -11.86 -0.52
C THR A 327 -14.95 -13.17 -0.75
N VAL A 328 -15.05 -13.62 -2.01
CA VAL A 328 -15.72 -14.87 -2.40
C VAL A 328 -15.11 -16.07 -1.65
N PRO A 329 -15.93 -16.93 -1.00
CA PRO A 329 -15.44 -18.13 -0.33
C PRO A 329 -14.59 -18.99 -1.27
N ASP A 330 -13.41 -19.46 -0.82
CA ASP A 330 -12.46 -20.22 -1.63
C ASP A 330 -12.20 -19.65 -3.04
N TYR A 331 -12.02 -18.32 -3.15
CA TYR A 331 -11.67 -17.68 -4.43
C TYR A 331 -10.39 -18.30 -5.04
N THR A 332 -9.45 -18.79 -4.23
CA THR A 332 -8.19 -19.40 -4.74
C THR A 332 -8.46 -20.60 -5.66
N ARG A 333 -9.49 -21.40 -5.38
CA ARG A 333 -9.93 -22.49 -6.24
C ARG A 333 -10.40 -22.00 -7.60
N LEU A 334 -11.19 -20.93 -7.62
CA LEU A 334 -11.69 -20.30 -8.86
C LEU A 334 -10.53 -19.67 -9.65
N LEU A 335 -9.63 -18.96 -8.96
CA LEU A 335 -8.45 -18.28 -9.50
C LEU A 335 -7.51 -19.21 -10.29
N PHE A 336 -7.24 -20.41 -9.78
CA PHE A 336 -6.40 -21.40 -10.46
C PHE A 336 -7.19 -22.39 -11.33
N GLY A 337 -8.52 -22.45 -11.19
CA GLY A 337 -9.43 -23.38 -11.88
C GLY A 337 -10.14 -22.79 -13.11
N ALA A 338 -9.65 -21.69 -13.66
CA ALA A 338 -10.17 -21.07 -14.87
C ALA A 338 -10.03 -21.96 -16.13
N ALA A 339 -10.96 -21.81 -17.06
CA ALA A 339 -10.99 -22.55 -18.32
C ALA A 339 -9.84 -22.15 -19.27
N ASP A 340 -9.58 -22.93 -20.32
CA ASP A 340 -8.58 -22.55 -21.33
C ASP A 340 -9.03 -21.31 -22.14
N GLY A 341 -8.07 -20.47 -22.52
CA GLY A 341 -8.33 -19.18 -23.17
C GLY A 341 -8.80 -18.08 -22.22
N THR A 342 -8.52 -18.18 -20.92
CA THR A 342 -9.03 -17.27 -19.87
C THR A 342 -7.89 -16.63 -19.07
N THR A 343 -7.98 -15.33 -18.79
CA THR A 343 -7.12 -14.64 -17.83
C THR A 343 -7.94 -14.21 -16.61
N THR A 344 -7.60 -14.73 -15.43
CA THR A 344 -8.24 -14.38 -14.17
C THR A 344 -7.43 -13.35 -13.41
N VAL A 345 -8.10 -12.34 -12.87
CA VAL A 345 -7.54 -11.24 -12.08
C VAL A 345 -8.24 -11.25 -10.73
N ALA A 346 -7.50 -11.52 -9.67
CA ALA A 346 -8.01 -11.34 -8.32
C ALA A 346 -8.12 -9.83 -8.00
N ILE A 347 -9.22 -9.45 -7.34
CA ILE A 347 -9.50 -8.08 -6.88
C ILE A 347 -9.59 -8.09 -5.35
N PRO A 348 -8.58 -7.55 -4.65
CA PRO A 348 -8.61 -7.35 -3.21
C PRO A 348 -9.80 -6.51 -2.75
N VAL A 349 -10.35 -6.82 -1.57
CA VAL A 349 -11.37 -6.01 -0.90
C VAL A 349 -10.97 -4.53 -0.72
N SER A 350 -9.67 -4.25 -0.60
CA SER A 350 -9.10 -2.91 -0.48
C SER A 350 -8.98 -2.14 -1.82
N GLU A 351 -9.12 -2.80 -2.97
CA GLU A 351 -9.03 -2.17 -4.29
C GLU A 351 -10.40 -1.76 -4.82
N ASN A 352 -10.45 -0.69 -5.63
CA ASN A 352 -11.67 -0.37 -6.37
C ASN A 352 -11.78 -1.24 -7.61
N GLY A 353 -12.64 -2.26 -7.58
CA GLY A 353 -12.74 -3.24 -8.65
C GLY A 353 -13.09 -2.65 -10.02
N ILE A 354 -13.92 -1.60 -10.07
CA ILE A 354 -14.22 -0.91 -11.34
C ILE A 354 -12.97 -0.24 -11.93
N ALA A 355 -12.15 0.43 -11.10
CA ALA A 355 -10.87 0.96 -11.56
C ALA A 355 -9.93 -0.16 -12.01
N ARG A 356 -9.79 -1.22 -11.21
CA ARG A 356 -8.94 -2.39 -11.51
C ARG A 356 -9.30 -3.08 -12.83
N VAL A 357 -10.59 -3.28 -13.11
CA VAL A 357 -11.10 -3.77 -14.41
C VAL A 357 -10.74 -2.81 -15.54
N THR A 358 -10.90 -1.50 -15.30
CA THR A 358 -10.55 -0.46 -16.29
C THR A 358 -9.07 -0.50 -16.65
N ASP A 359 -8.18 -0.61 -15.66
CA ASP A 359 -6.73 -0.64 -15.87
C ASP A 359 -6.31 -1.88 -16.66
N VAL A 360 -6.81 -3.06 -16.30
CA VAL A 360 -6.57 -4.30 -17.05
C VAL A 360 -7.13 -4.20 -18.48
N LEU A 361 -8.35 -3.68 -18.67
CA LEU A 361 -8.92 -3.51 -20.01
C LEU A 361 -8.11 -2.54 -20.89
N ASN A 362 -7.50 -1.49 -20.31
CA ASN A 362 -6.60 -0.60 -21.05
C ASN A 362 -5.29 -1.29 -21.46
N GLN A 363 -4.81 -2.24 -20.64
CA GLN A 363 -3.60 -3.01 -20.90
C GLN A 363 -3.84 -4.18 -21.88
N VAL A 364 -5.07 -4.68 -22.00
CA VAL A 364 -5.44 -5.76 -22.92
C VAL A 364 -5.96 -5.21 -24.25
N GLY A 365 -7.08 -4.48 -24.21
CA GLY A 365 -7.83 -4.05 -25.39
C GLY A 365 -8.52 -5.19 -26.16
N ALA A 366 -9.69 -4.89 -26.72
CA ALA A 366 -10.53 -5.81 -27.51
C ALA A 366 -10.86 -7.16 -26.83
N ALA A 367 -11.18 -7.16 -25.54
CA ALA A 367 -11.66 -8.37 -24.85
C ALA A 367 -13.05 -8.79 -25.35
N ASP A 368 -13.25 -10.09 -25.56
CA ASP A 368 -14.50 -10.72 -26.02
C ASP A 368 -15.45 -11.08 -24.86
N ALA A 369 -14.95 -11.26 -23.64
CA ALA A 369 -15.80 -11.42 -22.47
C ALA A 369 -15.17 -10.84 -21.20
N VAL A 370 -16.01 -10.25 -20.35
CA VAL A 370 -15.69 -9.83 -18.98
C VAL A 370 -16.62 -10.59 -18.03
N HIS A 371 -16.10 -11.63 -17.40
CA HIS A 371 -16.77 -12.33 -16.31
C HIS A 371 -16.45 -11.62 -15.00
N ILE A 372 -17.46 -11.26 -14.22
CA ILE A 372 -17.34 -10.68 -12.88
C ILE A 372 -17.85 -11.73 -11.91
N VAL A 373 -17.01 -12.15 -10.96
CA VAL A 373 -17.32 -13.20 -9.98
C VAL A 373 -17.14 -12.62 -8.60
N SER A 374 -18.26 -12.41 -7.91
CA SER A 374 -18.31 -11.55 -6.73
C SER A 374 -19.57 -11.80 -5.91
N GLU A 375 -19.62 -11.28 -4.70
CA GLU A 375 -20.82 -11.37 -3.85
C GLU A 375 -21.90 -10.36 -4.28
N GLY A 376 -23.18 -10.71 -4.14
CA GLY A 376 -24.29 -9.83 -4.53
C GLY A 376 -25.65 -10.10 -3.88
N ASN A 377 -26.63 -9.28 -4.27
CA ASN A 377 -28.01 -9.32 -3.80
C ASN A 377 -28.99 -8.71 -4.85
N GLU A 378 -30.29 -8.60 -4.57
CA GLU A 378 -31.31 -8.16 -5.55
C GLU A 378 -31.05 -6.76 -6.15
N GLY A 379 -30.39 -6.73 -7.32
CA GLY A 379 -30.08 -5.51 -8.07
C GLY A 379 -28.76 -4.83 -7.73
N GLU A 380 -27.82 -5.56 -7.12
CA GLU A 380 -26.51 -5.07 -6.69
C GLU A 380 -25.44 -6.19 -6.72
N PHE A 381 -24.17 -5.79 -6.81
CA PHE A 381 -23.01 -6.66 -6.56
C PHE A 381 -21.81 -5.84 -6.06
N TRP A 382 -20.86 -6.50 -5.40
CA TRP A 382 -19.58 -5.92 -4.99
C TRP A 382 -18.46 -6.22 -6.00
N LEU A 383 -17.41 -5.42 -6.02
CA LEU A 383 -16.16 -5.77 -6.71
C LEU A 383 -14.99 -5.04 -6.02
N GLY A 384 -14.31 -5.74 -5.12
CA GLY A 384 -13.45 -5.12 -4.12
C GLY A 384 -14.27 -4.13 -3.27
N ASN A 385 -13.79 -2.91 -3.10
CA ASN A 385 -14.55 -1.84 -2.45
C ASN A 385 -15.59 -1.14 -3.34
N ALA A 386 -15.77 -1.54 -4.60
CA ALA A 386 -16.77 -0.95 -5.49
C ALA A 386 -18.14 -1.61 -5.28
N TYR A 387 -19.09 -0.87 -4.69
CA TYR A 387 -20.48 -1.30 -4.57
C TYR A 387 -21.29 -0.85 -5.80
N VAL A 388 -21.71 -1.78 -6.65
CA VAL A 388 -22.38 -1.51 -7.94
C VAL A 388 -23.88 -1.78 -7.83
N SER A 389 -24.68 -0.72 -7.97
CA SER A 389 -26.14 -0.76 -7.99
C SER A 389 -26.70 0.33 -8.91
N ASN A 390 -28.03 0.34 -9.14
CA ASN A 390 -28.71 1.42 -9.86
C ASN A 390 -28.51 2.83 -9.22
N GLU A 391 -28.13 2.90 -7.95
CA GLU A 391 -27.91 4.19 -7.25
C GLU A 391 -26.46 4.68 -7.38
N THR A 392 -25.50 3.76 -7.57
CA THR A 392 -24.06 4.07 -7.69
C THR A 392 -23.54 4.07 -9.11
N LEU A 393 -24.25 3.49 -10.08
CA LEU A 393 -23.83 3.37 -11.50
C LEU A 393 -23.39 4.68 -12.16
N GLU A 394 -24.05 5.81 -11.88
CA GLU A 394 -23.65 7.13 -12.43
C GLU A 394 -22.24 7.54 -11.98
N GLN A 395 -21.74 7.05 -10.84
CA GLN A 395 -20.37 7.29 -10.35
C GLN A 395 -19.32 6.58 -11.23
N TYR A 396 -19.63 5.37 -11.69
CA TYR A 396 -18.76 4.50 -12.49
C TYR A 396 -18.90 4.69 -14.00
N LYS A 397 -19.82 5.55 -14.42
CA LYS A 397 -20.23 5.77 -15.81
C LYS A 397 -19.09 6.08 -16.77
N ALA A 398 -18.09 6.85 -16.34
CA ALA A 398 -16.95 7.18 -17.17
C ALA A 398 -16.10 5.93 -17.46
N GLN A 399 -15.82 5.11 -16.45
CA GLN A 399 -15.13 3.83 -16.61
C GLN A 399 -15.95 2.85 -17.46
N LEU A 400 -17.25 2.67 -17.20
CA LEU A 400 -18.09 1.75 -17.98
C LEU A 400 -18.20 2.16 -19.47
N GLN A 401 -18.24 3.46 -19.77
CA GLN A 401 -18.18 3.96 -21.15
C GLN A 401 -16.80 3.76 -21.79
N GLN A 402 -15.72 3.81 -20.99
CA GLN A 402 -14.38 3.47 -21.43
C GLN A 402 -14.24 1.96 -21.71
N TRP A 403 -14.85 1.09 -20.91
CA TRP A 403 -14.90 -0.37 -21.18
C TRP A 403 -15.51 -0.62 -22.55
N GLY A 404 -16.60 0.07 -22.91
CA GLY A 404 -17.21 -0.05 -24.25
C GLY A 404 -16.30 0.32 -25.44
N GLY A 405 -15.24 1.10 -25.20
CA GLY A 405 -14.19 1.37 -26.19
C GLY A 405 -13.03 0.38 -26.19
N LEU A 406 -12.96 -0.49 -25.18
CA LEU A 406 -11.91 -1.50 -24.93
C LEU A 406 -12.42 -2.93 -25.08
N LEU A 407 -13.73 -3.14 -25.19
CA LEU A 407 -14.37 -4.42 -25.50
C LEU A 407 -14.48 -4.64 -27.01
N SER A 408 -14.58 -5.90 -27.43
CA SER A 408 -14.87 -6.25 -28.81
C SER A 408 -16.35 -5.97 -29.17
N ALA A 409 -16.67 -5.95 -30.47
CA ALA A 409 -17.98 -5.50 -30.95
C ALA A 409 -19.14 -6.49 -30.69
N GLU A 410 -18.83 -7.72 -30.29
CA GLU A 410 -19.78 -8.78 -29.90
C GLU A 410 -19.42 -9.28 -28.49
N ALA A 411 -18.81 -8.43 -27.65
CA ALA A 411 -18.35 -8.81 -26.33
C ALA A 411 -19.48 -8.90 -25.29
N ASP A 412 -19.30 -9.81 -24.34
CA ASP A 412 -20.23 -10.05 -23.24
C ASP A 412 -19.72 -9.59 -21.87
N ILE A 413 -20.63 -9.26 -20.97
CA ILE A 413 -20.35 -9.08 -19.53
C ILE A 413 -21.21 -10.04 -18.71
N LEU A 414 -20.58 -10.95 -17.97
CA LEU A 414 -21.24 -12.03 -17.24
C LEU A 414 -21.06 -11.83 -15.73
N ILE A 415 -22.14 -11.51 -15.02
CA ILE A 415 -22.11 -11.16 -13.59
C ILE A 415 -22.56 -12.37 -12.76
N TYR A 416 -21.60 -13.13 -12.26
CA TYR A 416 -21.78 -14.22 -11.30
C TYR A 416 -21.79 -13.63 -9.89
N ALA A 417 -22.97 -13.21 -9.45
CA ALA A 417 -23.23 -12.73 -8.11
C ALA A 417 -24.67 -13.09 -7.72
N CYS A 418 -24.87 -13.62 -6.51
CA CYS A 418 -26.18 -14.09 -6.06
C CYS A 418 -27.23 -13.01 -6.23
N LEU A 419 -28.36 -13.35 -6.85
CA LEU A 419 -29.53 -12.48 -6.99
C LEU A 419 -29.28 -11.14 -7.73
N ALA A 420 -28.10 -10.88 -8.30
CA ALA A 420 -27.77 -9.57 -8.90
C ALA A 420 -28.73 -9.18 -10.03
N ALA A 421 -29.23 -10.17 -10.78
CA ALA A 421 -30.26 -9.97 -11.79
C ALA A 421 -31.69 -10.12 -11.25
N ARG A 422 -31.93 -10.38 -9.97
CA ARG A 422 -33.31 -10.59 -9.47
C ARG A 422 -34.18 -9.33 -9.59
N GLY A 423 -35.48 -9.56 -9.75
CA GLY A 423 -36.52 -8.52 -9.74
C GLY A 423 -36.39 -7.44 -10.82
N THR A 424 -37.02 -6.30 -10.55
CA THR A 424 -36.95 -5.11 -11.43
C THR A 424 -35.68 -4.29 -11.21
N ALA A 425 -35.11 -4.31 -10.00
CA ALA A 425 -33.86 -3.61 -9.68
C ALA A 425 -32.70 -4.20 -10.49
N GLY A 426 -32.52 -5.52 -10.46
CA GLY A 426 -31.53 -6.19 -11.30
C GLY A 426 -31.78 -5.99 -12.80
N LEU A 427 -33.05 -5.90 -13.25
CA LEU A 427 -33.31 -5.68 -14.68
C LEU A 427 -32.84 -4.30 -15.11
N SER A 428 -33.06 -3.29 -14.27
CA SER A 428 -32.53 -1.94 -14.50
C SER A 428 -31.00 -1.95 -14.53
N LEU A 429 -30.35 -2.62 -13.57
CA LEU A 429 -28.90 -2.76 -13.47
C LEU A 429 -28.28 -3.32 -14.76
N LEU A 430 -28.76 -4.47 -15.25
CA LEU A 430 -28.23 -5.08 -16.48
C LEU A 430 -28.45 -4.20 -17.71
N ASN A 431 -29.62 -3.53 -17.83
CA ASN A 431 -29.90 -2.64 -18.95
C ASN A 431 -29.02 -1.38 -18.94
N GLU A 432 -28.70 -0.86 -17.77
CA GLU A 432 -27.85 0.33 -17.64
C GLU A 432 -26.38 0.00 -17.93
N ILE A 433 -25.86 -1.12 -17.40
CA ILE A 433 -24.52 -1.60 -17.77
C ILE A 433 -24.43 -1.81 -19.30
N ALA A 434 -25.36 -2.56 -19.90
CA ALA A 434 -25.41 -2.79 -21.35
C ALA A 434 -25.50 -1.48 -22.15
N SER A 435 -26.25 -0.48 -21.66
CA SER A 435 -26.36 0.82 -22.32
C SER A 435 -25.13 1.71 -22.17
N LEU A 436 -24.27 1.46 -21.17
CA LEU A 436 -23.04 2.22 -20.94
C LEU A 436 -21.85 1.61 -21.66
N THR A 437 -21.71 0.29 -21.64
CA THR A 437 -20.63 -0.46 -22.29
C THR A 437 -20.93 -0.76 -23.76
N GLY A 438 -22.21 -0.89 -24.15
CA GLY A 438 -22.59 -1.37 -25.47
C GLY A 438 -22.40 -2.88 -25.68
N ALA A 439 -21.95 -3.59 -24.64
CA ALA A 439 -21.84 -5.05 -24.59
C ALA A 439 -23.18 -5.68 -24.24
N ASP A 440 -23.35 -6.96 -24.58
CA ASP A 440 -24.46 -7.75 -24.08
C ASP A 440 -24.14 -8.24 -22.64
N VAL A 441 -25.15 -8.34 -21.77
CA VAL A 441 -24.91 -8.50 -20.30
C VAL A 441 -25.81 -9.57 -19.68
N ALA A 442 -25.28 -10.47 -18.85
CA ALA A 442 -26.04 -11.48 -18.11
C ALA A 442 -25.78 -11.48 -16.59
N GLY A 443 -26.72 -12.00 -15.82
CA GLY A 443 -26.58 -12.23 -14.37
C GLY A 443 -27.62 -13.20 -13.78
N SER A 444 -27.39 -13.67 -12.56
CA SER A 444 -28.23 -14.69 -11.87
C SER A 444 -29.47 -14.12 -11.17
N LEU A 445 -30.58 -14.88 -11.20
CA LEU A 445 -31.86 -14.58 -10.56
C LEU A 445 -32.01 -15.20 -9.15
N ASP A 446 -31.15 -16.16 -8.80
CA ASP A 446 -31.19 -16.98 -7.59
C ASP A 446 -29.80 -17.07 -6.92
N LEU A 447 -29.43 -18.18 -6.28
CA LEU A 447 -28.15 -18.31 -5.57
C LEU A 447 -27.09 -18.82 -6.54
N THR A 448 -25.99 -18.08 -6.67
CA THR A 448 -24.84 -18.49 -7.48
C THR A 448 -23.84 -19.27 -6.63
N GLY A 449 -23.37 -20.43 -7.09
CA GLY A 449 -22.36 -21.23 -6.41
C GLY A 449 -22.68 -22.73 -6.36
N SER A 450 -22.49 -23.34 -5.18
CA SER A 450 -22.57 -24.79 -4.98
C SER A 450 -23.99 -25.36 -5.08
N GLU A 451 -24.17 -26.41 -5.90
CA GLU A 451 -25.42 -27.21 -5.97
C GLU A 451 -25.73 -27.88 -4.62
N ALA A 452 -24.72 -28.14 -3.78
CA ALA A 452 -24.92 -28.69 -2.43
C ALA A 452 -25.67 -27.72 -1.50
N ASN A 453 -25.63 -26.41 -1.80
CA ASN A 453 -26.24 -25.33 -1.01
C ASN A 453 -27.40 -24.65 -1.77
N ASP A 454 -28.10 -25.39 -2.64
CA ASP A 454 -29.22 -24.92 -3.47
C ASP A 454 -28.86 -23.77 -4.45
N GLY A 455 -27.58 -23.56 -4.78
CA GLY A 455 -27.13 -22.62 -5.81
C GLY A 455 -26.72 -23.29 -7.13
N ASP A 456 -26.50 -22.52 -8.19
CA ASP A 456 -25.87 -23.02 -9.41
C ASP A 456 -24.97 -21.96 -10.10
N TRP A 457 -24.42 -22.27 -11.29
CA TRP A 457 -23.55 -21.36 -12.05
C TRP A 457 -24.17 -20.86 -13.37
N LEU A 458 -25.50 -20.92 -13.46
CA LEU A 458 -26.27 -20.39 -14.57
C LEU A 458 -26.49 -18.88 -14.37
N LEU A 459 -26.67 -18.17 -15.49
CA LEU A 459 -27.11 -16.77 -15.52
C LEU A 459 -28.41 -16.73 -16.33
N GLU A 460 -29.56 -16.75 -15.65
CA GLU A 460 -30.88 -17.04 -16.24
C GLU A 460 -31.40 -15.86 -17.06
N ARG A 461 -30.81 -14.66 -16.89
CA ARG A 461 -31.28 -13.45 -17.55
C ARG A 461 -30.15 -12.64 -18.18
N SER A 462 -30.28 -12.42 -19.48
CA SER A 462 -29.47 -11.50 -20.26
C SER A 462 -30.25 -10.26 -20.75
N VAL A 463 -29.50 -9.21 -21.04
CA VAL A 463 -29.86 -8.08 -21.91
C VAL A 463 -28.92 -8.19 -23.11
N GLY A 464 -29.43 -8.74 -24.21
CA GLY A 464 -28.60 -9.12 -25.34
C GLY A 464 -28.62 -10.62 -25.63
N ARG A 465 -27.73 -11.07 -26.51
CA ARG A 465 -27.34 -12.48 -26.61
C ARG A 465 -26.14 -12.73 -25.70
N ILE A 466 -25.68 -13.97 -25.62
CA ILE A 466 -24.48 -14.32 -24.87
C ILE A 466 -23.80 -15.40 -25.71
N GLU A 467 -22.59 -15.10 -26.15
CA GLU A 467 -21.78 -15.86 -27.08
C GLU A 467 -20.47 -16.35 -26.41
N ALA A 468 -20.12 -15.81 -25.24
CA ALA A 468 -18.96 -16.13 -24.43
C ALA A 468 -18.84 -17.61 -24.00
N GLY A 469 -17.60 -18.01 -23.71
CA GLY A 469 -17.27 -19.31 -23.16
C GLY A 469 -17.57 -19.41 -21.65
N ARG A 470 -17.04 -20.48 -21.04
CA ARG A 470 -17.11 -20.67 -19.58
C ARG A 470 -15.91 -20.01 -18.94
N ALA A 471 -16.12 -19.30 -17.83
CA ALA A 471 -15.03 -18.77 -16.99
C ALA A 471 -14.15 -19.89 -16.38
N PHE A 472 -14.77 -21.02 -16.00
CA PHE A 472 -14.13 -22.06 -15.18
C PHE A 472 -14.30 -23.47 -15.76
N GLU A 473 -13.35 -24.35 -15.45
CA GLU A 473 -13.46 -25.78 -15.74
C GLU A 473 -14.61 -26.42 -14.94
N THR A 474 -15.24 -27.47 -15.48
CA THR A 474 -16.40 -28.10 -14.82
C THR A 474 -16.05 -28.68 -13.44
N ILE A 475 -14.87 -29.29 -13.30
CA ILE A 475 -14.38 -29.82 -12.02
C ILE A 475 -14.07 -28.73 -10.98
N THR A 476 -13.75 -27.51 -11.43
CA THR A 476 -13.60 -26.35 -10.54
C THR A 476 -14.92 -26.04 -9.83
N LEU A 477 -16.02 -26.04 -10.60
CA LEU A 477 -17.36 -25.71 -10.14
C LEU A 477 -18.05 -26.86 -9.37
N GLU A 478 -17.85 -28.11 -9.77
CA GLU A 478 -18.44 -29.30 -9.12
C GLU A 478 -17.90 -29.55 -7.69
N GLU A 479 -16.67 -29.11 -7.41
CA GLU A 479 -16.01 -29.21 -6.10
C GLU A 479 -15.96 -27.84 -5.37
N TYR A 480 -16.72 -26.84 -5.82
CA TYR A 480 -16.85 -25.56 -5.13
C TYR A 480 -17.97 -25.64 -4.09
N ASP A 481 -17.63 -25.48 -2.81
CA ASP A 481 -18.57 -25.63 -1.69
C ASP A 481 -19.23 -24.30 -1.23
N GLY A 482 -18.88 -23.15 -1.83
CA GLY A 482 -19.37 -21.83 -1.42
C GLY A 482 -20.67 -21.37 -2.09
N LEU A 483 -21.16 -20.20 -1.68
CA LEU A 483 -22.17 -19.39 -2.38
C LEU A 483 -21.65 -17.96 -2.53
N LEU A 484 -22.00 -17.27 -3.61
CA LEU A 484 -21.57 -15.90 -3.92
C LEU A 484 -22.50 -14.85 -3.26
N GLN A 485 -22.82 -15.03 -1.98
CA GLN A 485 -23.81 -14.24 -1.23
C GLN A 485 -23.18 -13.54 -0.03
N VAL A 486 -23.45 -12.24 0.12
CA VAL A 486 -23.07 -11.45 1.31
C VAL A 486 -24.29 -10.70 1.87
N PHE A 487 -24.25 -10.36 3.15
CA PHE A 487 -25.21 -9.44 3.74
C PHE A 487 -24.81 -7.97 3.47
N THR A 488 -25.30 -7.39 2.38
CA THR A 488 -25.20 -5.93 2.21
C THR A 488 -26.19 -5.20 3.11
N ALA A 489 -25.71 -4.20 3.85
CA ALA A 489 -26.54 -3.23 4.55
C ALA A 489 -26.49 -1.86 3.85
N THR A 490 -27.64 -1.42 3.33
CA THR A 490 -27.83 -0.12 2.67
C THR A 490 -28.51 0.90 3.58
N ASP A 491 -29.17 0.45 4.64
CA ASP A 491 -29.89 1.26 5.63
C ASP A 491 -29.95 0.58 7.01
N ALA A 492 -30.60 1.23 7.98
CA ALA A 492 -30.71 0.66 9.34
C ALA A 492 -31.56 -0.62 9.38
N ALA A 493 -32.55 -0.78 8.48
CA ALA A 493 -33.45 -1.92 8.50
C ALA A 493 -32.78 -3.19 7.96
N SER A 494 -32.00 -3.05 6.88
CA SER A 494 -31.16 -4.11 6.31
C SER A 494 -30.05 -4.53 7.28
N LEU A 495 -29.37 -3.58 7.94
CA LEU A 495 -28.38 -3.89 8.98
C LEU A 495 -29.00 -4.65 10.16
N ILE A 496 -30.17 -4.22 10.66
CA ILE A 496 -30.92 -4.92 11.73
C ILE A 496 -31.30 -6.33 11.27
N ALA A 497 -31.76 -6.51 10.03
CA ALA A 497 -32.14 -7.83 9.50
C ALA A 497 -30.94 -8.78 9.35
N ALA A 498 -29.81 -8.28 8.85
CA ALA A 498 -28.57 -9.04 8.72
C ALA A 498 -28.03 -9.50 10.09
N ILE A 499 -27.92 -8.59 11.06
CA ILE A 499 -27.49 -8.92 12.43
C ILE A 499 -28.42 -9.96 13.09
N ASN A 500 -29.74 -9.87 12.88
CA ASN A 500 -30.68 -10.87 13.40
C ASN A 500 -30.57 -12.23 12.71
N THR A 501 -30.04 -12.29 11.48
CA THR A 501 -29.80 -13.55 10.76
C THR A 501 -28.52 -14.22 11.28
N ALA A 502 -27.43 -13.46 11.35
CA ALA A 502 -26.13 -13.88 11.88
C ALA A 502 -26.19 -14.36 13.35
N ASN A 503 -27.07 -13.75 14.15
CA ASN A 503 -27.33 -14.19 15.52
C ASN A 503 -28.00 -15.58 15.65
N GLY A 504 -28.27 -16.31 14.56
CA GLY A 504 -29.16 -17.48 14.59
C GLY A 504 -28.95 -18.57 13.54
N ASN A 505 -27.93 -18.50 12.69
CA ASN A 505 -27.61 -19.50 11.67
C ASN A 505 -26.53 -20.52 12.08
N ALA A 506 -25.72 -20.27 13.12
CA ALA A 506 -24.59 -21.09 13.51
C ALA A 506 -23.41 -21.08 12.50
N GLU A 507 -23.16 -19.95 11.83
CA GLU A 507 -22.14 -19.75 10.80
C GLU A 507 -21.27 -18.51 11.08
N THR A 508 -20.17 -18.32 10.36
CA THR A 508 -19.40 -17.05 10.40
C THR A 508 -20.02 -16.10 9.38
N ASP A 509 -20.39 -14.90 9.81
CA ASP A 509 -21.13 -13.95 8.98
C ASP A 509 -20.33 -12.69 8.69
N THR A 510 -20.41 -12.23 7.43
CA THR A 510 -19.88 -10.93 7.01
C THR A 510 -21.03 -10.02 6.57
N ILE A 511 -21.07 -8.81 7.14
CA ILE A 511 -21.98 -7.73 6.74
C ILE A 511 -21.15 -6.58 6.16
N ASN A 512 -21.38 -6.25 4.89
CA ASN A 512 -20.75 -5.11 4.23
C ASN A 512 -21.70 -3.90 4.24
N LEU A 513 -21.23 -2.74 4.70
CA LEU A 513 -21.99 -1.49 4.61
C LEU A 513 -21.80 -0.86 3.23
N ALA A 514 -22.89 -0.74 2.47
CA ALA A 514 -22.89 -0.03 1.18
C ALA A 514 -23.06 1.49 1.32
N ASN A 515 -23.56 1.96 2.46
CA ASN A 515 -23.92 3.35 2.72
C ASN A 515 -23.68 3.74 4.18
N ASN A 516 -23.65 5.05 4.45
CA ASN A 516 -23.75 5.59 5.81
C ASN A 516 -25.12 5.25 6.44
N ILE A 517 -25.10 4.52 7.55
CA ILE A 517 -26.28 4.03 8.27
C ILE A 517 -26.67 5.01 9.38
N THR A 518 -27.87 5.60 9.28
CA THR A 518 -28.41 6.49 10.33
C THR A 518 -29.44 5.76 11.19
N LEU A 519 -29.13 5.58 12.47
CA LEU A 519 -30.01 4.97 13.47
C LEU A 519 -30.93 6.02 14.09
N THR A 520 -32.24 5.81 13.99
CA THR A 520 -33.27 6.80 14.39
C THR A 520 -34.12 6.37 15.60
N ALA A 521 -33.97 5.14 16.08
CA ALA A 521 -34.77 4.57 17.16
C ALA A 521 -33.98 3.54 17.99
N VAL A 522 -34.49 3.25 19.19
CA VAL A 522 -34.03 2.11 20.00
C VAL A 522 -34.57 0.82 19.39
N ASP A 523 -33.70 -0.11 19.06
CA ASP A 523 -34.04 -1.47 18.64
C ASP A 523 -34.18 -2.40 19.86
N ASN A 524 -33.15 -2.43 20.70
CA ASN A 524 -33.01 -3.39 21.80
C ASN A 524 -32.70 -2.72 23.15
N ALA A 525 -33.21 -3.28 24.25
CA ALA A 525 -33.06 -2.76 25.62
C ALA A 525 -32.13 -3.59 26.53
N THR A 526 -31.38 -4.54 25.98
CA THR A 526 -30.41 -5.37 26.73
C THR A 526 -29.30 -4.49 27.28
N ASN A 527 -29.11 -4.52 28.61
CA ASN A 527 -28.13 -3.71 29.35
C ASN A 527 -28.19 -2.21 28.98
N GLY A 528 -29.38 -1.65 28.79
CA GLY A 528 -29.59 -0.27 28.36
C GLY A 528 -30.18 -0.18 26.95
N ALA A 529 -30.46 1.04 26.47
CA ALA A 529 -31.01 1.25 25.13
C ALA A 529 -29.92 1.17 24.05
N ASN A 530 -30.17 0.39 23.00
CA ASN A 530 -29.27 0.16 21.87
C ASN A 530 -29.98 0.46 20.53
N GLY A 531 -29.26 1.03 19.57
CA GLY A 531 -29.77 1.34 18.23
C GLY A 531 -29.76 0.16 17.25
N LEU A 532 -29.02 -0.90 17.59
CA LEU A 532 -28.94 -2.17 16.86
C LEU A 532 -29.29 -3.35 17.80
N PRO A 533 -29.55 -4.55 17.24
CA PRO A 533 -29.77 -5.75 18.04
C PRO A 533 -28.55 -6.04 18.93
N SER A 534 -28.76 -6.79 20.02
CA SER A 534 -27.59 -7.35 20.73
C SER A 534 -26.91 -8.35 19.81
N ILE A 535 -25.60 -8.26 19.67
CA ILE A 535 -24.82 -9.37 19.13
C ILE A 535 -24.80 -10.46 20.20
N THR A 536 -25.00 -11.71 19.81
CA THR A 536 -25.17 -12.87 20.71
C THR A 536 -24.21 -14.00 20.33
N ALA A 537 -24.08 -14.98 21.23
CA ALA A 537 -23.16 -16.11 21.03
C ALA A 537 -23.70 -17.06 19.96
N ASP A 538 -23.17 -16.99 18.75
CA ASP A 538 -23.49 -17.89 17.64
C ASP A 538 -22.43 -18.99 17.52
N GLY A 539 -22.59 -20.10 18.26
CA GLY A 539 -21.73 -21.30 18.13
C GLY A 539 -20.25 -21.18 18.54
N GLY A 540 -19.70 -19.96 18.65
CA GLY A 540 -18.26 -19.67 18.65
C GLY A 540 -17.75 -19.09 17.32
N ASN A 541 -18.64 -18.77 16.38
CA ASN A 541 -18.36 -18.05 15.14
C ASN A 541 -18.31 -16.53 15.38
N THR A 542 -17.71 -15.81 14.43
CA THR A 542 -17.54 -14.36 14.47
C THR A 542 -18.56 -13.69 13.55
N LEU A 543 -19.17 -12.60 14.03
CA LEU A 543 -19.85 -11.65 13.15
C LEU A 543 -18.86 -10.54 12.77
N THR A 544 -18.61 -10.35 11.49
CA THR A 544 -17.79 -9.28 10.94
C THR A 544 -18.67 -8.19 10.33
N ILE A 545 -18.45 -6.93 10.71
CA ILE A 545 -19.07 -5.76 10.09
C ILE A 545 -17.96 -4.96 9.38
N ASN A 546 -17.95 -5.01 8.06
CA ASN A 546 -17.05 -4.22 7.21
C ASN A 546 -17.75 -2.92 6.82
N GLY A 547 -17.19 -1.80 7.27
CA GLY A 547 -17.73 -0.47 7.00
C GLY A 547 -17.46 0.01 5.58
N MET A 548 -16.38 -0.45 4.93
CA MET A 548 -15.95 0.05 3.61
C MET A 548 -15.82 1.60 3.61
N GLY A 549 -15.34 2.16 4.72
CA GLY A 549 -15.27 3.61 4.98
C GLY A 549 -16.59 4.27 5.46
N ASN A 550 -17.71 3.54 5.53
CA ASN A 550 -19.00 4.10 5.93
C ASN A 550 -19.15 4.28 7.45
N THR A 551 -20.12 5.12 7.81
CA THR A 551 -20.46 5.51 9.18
C THR A 551 -21.75 4.84 9.64
N ILE A 552 -21.76 4.24 10.83
CA ILE A 552 -22.98 3.97 11.61
C ILE A 552 -23.12 5.09 12.65
N ALA A 553 -24.14 5.94 12.49
CA ALA A 553 -24.36 7.09 13.35
C ALA A 553 -25.76 7.12 13.98
N ARG A 554 -25.86 7.68 15.19
CA ARG A 554 -27.14 8.04 15.79
C ARG A 554 -27.64 9.37 15.23
N ASP A 555 -28.90 9.45 14.81
CA ASP A 555 -29.55 10.74 14.50
C ASP A 555 -29.62 11.61 15.77
N ALA A 556 -29.17 12.86 15.70
CA ALA A 556 -29.15 13.78 16.83
C ALA A 556 -30.54 14.00 17.47
N ALA A 557 -31.61 13.93 16.67
CA ALA A 557 -33.00 14.09 17.09
C ALA A 557 -33.68 12.79 17.57
N ALA A 558 -33.03 11.63 17.42
CA ALA A 558 -33.50 10.37 17.97
C ALA A 558 -33.46 10.37 19.51
N PRO A 559 -34.12 9.40 20.18
CA PRO A 559 -33.88 9.13 21.60
C PRO A 559 -32.41 8.79 21.88
N ASP A 560 -31.98 8.95 23.13
CA ASP A 560 -30.63 8.52 23.54
C ASP A 560 -30.54 6.98 23.52
N PHE A 561 -29.55 6.46 22.80
CA PHE A 561 -29.15 5.06 22.85
C PHE A 561 -27.69 4.88 22.45
N ARG A 562 -27.09 3.82 22.99
CA ARG A 562 -25.80 3.27 22.56
C ARG A 562 -25.93 2.67 21.16
N LEU A 563 -24.87 2.63 20.36
CA LEU A 563 -24.95 2.04 19.01
C LEU A 563 -25.07 0.51 19.09
N MET A 564 -24.14 -0.15 19.79
CA MET A 564 -23.99 -1.61 19.79
C MET A 564 -23.84 -2.22 21.20
N HIS A 565 -24.29 -3.46 21.36
CA HIS A 565 -24.09 -4.28 22.56
C HIS A 565 -23.59 -5.67 22.16
N VAL A 566 -22.41 -6.06 22.65
CA VAL A 566 -21.83 -7.39 22.43
C VAL A 566 -22.08 -8.23 23.68
N ALA A 567 -22.92 -9.25 23.56
CA ALA A 567 -23.24 -10.12 24.68
C ALA A 567 -22.10 -11.09 25.04
N LEU A 568 -22.22 -11.71 26.21
CA LEU A 568 -21.31 -12.76 26.65
C LEU A 568 -21.20 -13.89 25.62
N GLY A 569 -19.97 -14.18 25.19
CA GLY A 569 -19.67 -15.28 24.28
C GLY A 569 -20.03 -15.02 22.82
N ALA A 570 -20.52 -13.82 22.51
CA ALA A 570 -20.48 -13.28 21.16
C ALA A 570 -19.04 -12.90 20.80
N ASP A 571 -18.75 -12.94 19.50
CA ASP A 571 -17.53 -12.43 18.91
C ASP A 571 -17.91 -11.46 17.77
N LEU A 572 -17.42 -10.22 17.87
CA LEU A 572 -17.72 -9.15 16.92
C LEU A 572 -16.42 -8.55 16.40
N GLU A 573 -16.24 -8.57 15.09
CA GLU A 573 -15.21 -7.82 14.40
C GLU A 573 -15.82 -6.61 13.68
N ILE A 574 -15.16 -5.46 13.76
CA ILE A 574 -15.54 -4.23 13.06
C ILE A 574 -14.32 -3.70 12.32
N ASN A 575 -14.44 -3.61 10.99
CA ASN A 575 -13.40 -3.17 10.08
C ASN A 575 -13.85 -1.89 9.36
N GLU A 576 -12.94 -0.96 9.09
CA GLU A 576 -13.17 0.23 8.24
C GLU A 576 -14.46 1.02 8.52
N THR A 577 -14.92 1.07 9.78
CA THR A 577 -16.22 1.64 10.15
C THR A 577 -16.05 2.87 11.03
N THR A 578 -16.85 3.92 10.76
CA THR A 578 -17.00 5.03 11.71
C THR A 578 -18.23 4.83 12.60
N LEU A 579 -18.06 4.79 13.93
CA LEU A 579 -19.15 4.70 14.91
C LEU A 579 -19.32 6.04 15.63
N ALA A 580 -20.45 6.71 15.42
CA ALA A 580 -20.62 8.11 15.81
C ALA A 580 -21.92 8.48 16.54
N GLY A 581 -21.82 9.42 17.48
CA GLY A 581 -22.97 10.11 18.10
C GLY A 581 -23.85 9.26 19.04
N GLY A 582 -23.43 8.04 19.38
CA GLY A 582 -24.09 7.18 20.35
C GLY A 582 -24.14 7.81 21.75
N VAL A 583 -25.24 7.58 22.48
CA VAL A 583 -25.48 8.17 23.80
C VAL A 583 -26.07 7.15 24.77
N ALA A 584 -25.25 6.65 25.70
CA ALA A 584 -25.70 5.90 26.87
C ALA A 584 -25.99 6.88 28.03
N ASN A 585 -27.28 7.16 28.31
CA ASN A 585 -27.69 8.17 29.29
C ASN A 585 -28.25 7.57 30.60
N ALA A 586 -28.04 8.28 31.71
CA ALA A 586 -28.29 7.79 33.07
C ALA A 586 -29.74 7.38 33.36
N GLY A 587 -29.96 6.12 33.75
CA GLY A 587 -31.26 5.59 34.15
C GLY A 587 -31.25 4.19 34.78
N GLY A 588 -30.17 3.40 34.69
CA GLY A 588 -30.18 2.01 35.15
C GLY A 588 -28.82 1.31 35.17
N ALA A 589 -28.84 -0.02 35.20
CA ALA A 589 -27.61 -0.81 35.03
C ALA A 589 -27.35 -0.99 33.53
N GLY A 590 -26.24 -0.44 33.03
CA GLY A 590 -25.88 -0.47 31.62
C GLY A 590 -25.61 0.89 30.96
N ASP A 591 -25.46 1.96 31.74
CA ASP A 591 -25.28 3.35 31.27
C ASP A 591 -23.82 3.66 30.82
N ASP A 592 -23.19 2.67 30.17
CA ASP A 592 -21.78 2.56 29.82
C ASP A 592 -21.58 2.36 28.31
N GLY A 593 -20.42 2.74 27.77
CA GLY A 593 -20.02 2.42 26.40
C GLY A 593 -20.81 3.20 25.34
N GLY A 594 -20.56 4.50 25.17
CA GLY A 594 -21.42 5.36 24.34
C GLY A 594 -21.62 4.87 22.89
N ALA A 595 -20.60 4.28 22.28
CA ALA A 595 -20.72 3.50 21.04
C ALA A 595 -20.96 2.01 21.33
N ILE A 596 -20.06 1.37 22.10
CA ILE A 596 -20.06 -0.08 22.31
C ILE A 596 -19.92 -0.44 23.80
N TYR A 597 -20.76 -1.36 24.26
CA TYR A 597 -20.63 -2.05 25.53
C TYR A 597 -20.33 -3.52 25.26
N ASN A 598 -19.14 -3.98 25.66
CA ASN A 598 -18.63 -5.30 25.35
C ASN A 598 -18.62 -6.23 26.58
N LEU A 599 -19.33 -7.35 26.49
CA LEU A 599 -19.30 -8.49 27.44
C LEU A 599 -18.67 -9.77 26.84
N GLY A 600 -18.33 -9.76 25.55
CA GLY A 600 -17.78 -10.87 24.78
C GLY A 600 -16.39 -10.56 24.22
N THR A 601 -16.12 -11.03 23.00
CA THR A 601 -14.93 -10.66 22.23
C THR A 601 -15.29 -9.53 21.26
N LEU A 602 -14.40 -8.54 21.17
CA LEU A 602 -14.52 -7.40 20.26
C LEU A 602 -13.16 -7.15 19.59
N THR A 603 -13.14 -7.11 18.27
CA THR A 603 -12.00 -6.67 17.47
C THR A 603 -12.40 -5.44 16.68
N ILE A 604 -11.59 -4.38 16.74
CA ILE A 604 -11.76 -3.14 15.99
C ILE A 604 -10.49 -2.92 15.16
N ASN A 605 -10.62 -2.94 13.83
CA ASN A 605 -9.51 -2.68 12.90
C ASN A 605 -9.84 -1.46 12.03
N ASP A 606 -8.83 -0.62 11.78
CA ASP A 606 -8.85 0.46 10.78
C ASP A 606 -10.10 1.38 10.84
N SER A 607 -10.61 1.58 12.05
CA SER A 607 -11.94 2.14 12.32
C SER A 607 -11.89 3.40 13.18
N SER A 608 -12.98 4.17 13.20
CA SER A 608 -13.10 5.41 13.96
C SER A 608 -14.27 5.34 14.94
N ILE A 609 -14.03 5.63 16.22
CA ILE A 609 -15.10 5.72 17.24
C ILE A 609 -15.09 7.13 17.79
N THR A 610 -16.06 7.94 17.36
CA THR A 610 -15.97 9.40 17.52
C THR A 610 -17.25 10.10 18.00
N GLY A 611 -17.08 11.07 18.90
CA GLY A 611 -18.18 11.92 19.38
C GLY A 611 -19.27 11.19 20.17
N ASN A 612 -18.98 10.00 20.70
CA ASN A 612 -19.92 9.21 21.48
C ASN A 612 -19.91 9.61 22.97
N ARG A 613 -20.99 9.29 23.69
CA ARG A 613 -21.17 9.72 25.08
C ARG A 613 -21.72 8.62 25.99
N ALA A 614 -21.10 8.44 27.14
CA ALA A 614 -21.60 7.61 28.24
C ALA A 614 -21.85 8.45 29.51
N ALA A 615 -22.82 8.04 30.32
CA ALA A 615 -23.14 8.70 31.58
C ALA A 615 -22.23 8.24 32.73
N ASP A 616 -21.79 6.98 32.72
CA ASP A 616 -20.75 6.47 33.63
C ASP A 616 -19.45 6.18 32.84
N ASP A 617 -19.12 4.94 32.50
CA ASP A 617 -17.79 4.60 31.96
C ASP A 617 -17.75 4.40 30.43
N GLY A 618 -16.59 4.68 29.82
CA GLY A 618 -16.30 4.35 28.41
C GLY A 618 -17.12 5.18 27.43
N GLY A 619 -16.74 6.45 27.22
CA GLY A 619 -17.50 7.34 26.34
C GLY A 619 -17.59 6.81 24.89
N GLY A 620 -16.52 6.18 24.40
CA GLY A 620 -16.53 5.37 23.17
C GLY A 620 -16.87 3.90 23.48
N ILE A 621 -15.91 3.16 24.05
CA ILE A 621 -16.06 1.73 24.40
C ILE A 621 -15.95 1.53 25.91
N GLN A 622 -16.85 0.74 26.49
CA GLN A 622 -16.62 0.06 27.77
C GLN A 622 -16.49 -1.46 27.54
N SER A 623 -15.41 -2.05 28.04
CA SER A 623 -15.17 -3.51 28.05
C SER A 623 -15.33 -4.02 29.48
N PHE A 624 -16.25 -4.96 29.68
CA PHE A 624 -16.73 -5.35 31.00
C PHE A 624 -16.75 -6.87 31.16
N ASN A 625 -15.97 -7.39 32.11
CA ASN A 625 -16.05 -8.80 32.48
C ASN A 625 -17.13 -9.03 33.55
N ALA A 626 -18.18 -9.78 33.18
CA ALA A 626 -19.28 -10.15 34.07
C ALA A 626 -19.16 -11.55 34.73
N ASN A 627 -18.37 -12.48 34.18
CA ASN A 627 -18.33 -13.88 34.64
C ASN A 627 -17.04 -14.65 34.24
N ALA A 628 -17.08 -15.99 34.21
CA ALA A 628 -15.91 -16.85 34.06
C ALA A 628 -15.15 -16.69 32.73
N ASN A 629 -15.82 -16.25 31.66
CA ASN A 629 -15.18 -15.94 30.38
C ASN A 629 -14.64 -14.51 30.41
N ALA A 630 -13.44 -14.30 29.88
CA ALA A 630 -12.87 -12.97 29.76
C ALA A 630 -13.58 -12.20 28.65
N ALA A 631 -14.09 -11.00 28.95
CA ALA A 631 -14.31 -10.01 27.90
C ALA A 631 -12.93 -9.61 27.35
N SER A 632 -12.82 -9.57 26.03
CA SER A 632 -11.59 -9.24 25.31
C SER A 632 -11.88 -8.17 24.29
N THR A 633 -11.04 -7.12 24.25
CA THR A 633 -11.15 -6.06 23.26
C THR A 633 -9.80 -5.80 22.62
N THR A 634 -9.69 -5.99 21.31
CA THR A 634 -8.50 -5.66 20.52
C THR A 634 -8.81 -4.46 19.64
N ILE A 635 -7.92 -3.47 19.64
CA ILE A 635 -8.04 -2.25 18.83
C ILE A 635 -6.74 -2.10 18.06
N ASN A 636 -6.81 -2.20 16.73
CA ASN A 636 -5.69 -2.08 15.81
C ASN A 636 -5.93 -0.92 14.85
N ASN A 637 -4.88 -0.16 14.52
CA ASN A 637 -4.90 0.86 13.46
C ASN A 637 -6.06 1.88 13.54
N SER A 638 -6.63 2.11 14.73
CA SER A 638 -7.94 2.77 14.88
C SER A 638 -7.87 4.09 15.65
N THR A 639 -8.84 4.96 15.39
CA THR A 639 -8.95 6.27 16.04
C THR A 639 -10.13 6.33 17.01
N ILE A 640 -9.86 6.58 18.30
CA ILE A 640 -10.87 6.77 19.34
C ILE A 640 -10.84 8.24 19.76
N SER A 641 -11.74 9.07 19.22
CA SER A 641 -11.61 10.53 19.30
C SER A 641 -12.84 11.29 19.79
N GLY A 642 -12.63 12.34 20.60
CA GLY A 642 -13.70 13.29 20.97
C GLY A 642 -14.88 12.68 21.75
N ASN A 643 -14.73 11.49 22.34
CA ASN A 643 -15.77 10.83 23.11
C ASN A 643 -15.82 11.38 24.56
N MET A 644 -16.95 11.21 25.25
CA MET A 644 -17.19 11.78 26.58
C MET A 644 -17.81 10.80 27.57
N ALA A 645 -17.20 10.65 28.76
CA ALA A 645 -17.70 9.83 29.86
C ALA A 645 -18.01 10.67 31.11
N GLY A 646 -19.17 10.44 31.75
CA GLY A 646 -19.49 11.08 33.04
C GLY A 646 -18.72 10.48 34.24
N GLY A 647 -18.20 9.27 34.09
CA GLY A 647 -17.39 8.52 35.06
C GLY A 647 -15.93 8.42 34.58
N ASN A 648 -15.50 7.20 34.21
CA ASN A 648 -14.13 6.87 33.88
C ASN A 648 -13.93 6.50 32.40
N GLY A 649 -12.81 6.88 31.80
CA GLY A 649 -12.45 6.47 30.42
C GLY A 649 -13.26 7.20 29.37
N GLY A 650 -12.87 8.43 29.04
CA GLY A 650 -13.58 9.25 28.04
C GLY A 650 -13.64 8.58 26.67
N GLY A 651 -12.52 7.98 26.23
CA GLY A 651 -12.49 7.10 25.06
C GLY A 651 -12.80 5.66 25.45
N LEU A 652 -11.96 5.07 26.30
CA LEU A 652 -11.94 3.63 26.59
C LEU A 652 -11.98 3.34 28.10
N SER A 653 -12.76 2.34 28.51
CA SER A 653 -12.76 1.80 29.88
C SER A 653 -12.67 0.26 29.88
N ASN A 654 -11.73 -0.30 30.64
CA ASN A 654 -11.53 -1.75 30.83
C ASN A 654 -11.78 -2.14 32.30
N THR A 655 -12.87 -2.87 32.58
CA THR A 655 -13.40 -3.00 33.96
C THR A 655 -13.73 -4.44 34.36
N THR A 656 -13.46 -4.76 35.63
CA THR A 656 -13.73 -6.07 36.25
C THR A 656 -14.46 -5.94 37.59
N PHE A 657 -15.55 -6.69 37.78
CA PHE A 657 -16.38 -6.63 39.00
C PHE A 657 -16.31 -7.90 39.88
N THR A 658 -16.86 -7.77 41.09
CA THR A 658 -16.49 -8.53 42.31
C THR A 658 -16.94 -9.99 42.40
N ASN A 659 -17.61 -10.55 41.38
CA ASN A 659 -18.16 -11.92 41.41
C ASN A 659 -17.68 -12.83 40.25
N SER A 660 -16.79 -12.37 39.36
CA SER A 660 -16.26 -13.18 38.25
C SER A 660 -15.36 -14.33 38.77
N PRO A 661 -15.58 -15.62 38.39
CA PRO A 661 -14.87 -16.75 39.01
C PRO A 661 -13.45 -17.10 38.53
N ALA A 662 -12.93 -16.53 37.43
CA ALA A 662 -11.69 -17.06 36.82
C ALA A 662 -10.74 -16.04 36.17
N ASN A 663 -11.23 -15.13 35.33
CA ASN A 663 -10.38 -14.27 34.50
C ASN A 663 -10.75 -12.78 34.63
N GLY A 664 -9.82 -11.89 34.33
CA GLY A 664 -10.10 -10.46 34.20
C GLY A 664 -10.59 -10.08 32.80
N SER A 665 -10.74 -8.77 32.57
CA SER A 665 -11.02 -8.21 31.25
C SER A 665 -9.68 -7.84 30.59
N VAL A 666 -9.53 -8.16 29.30
CA VAL A 666 -8.29 -7.96 28.52
C VAL A 666 -8.53 -6.89 27.47
N MET A 667 -7.60 -5.93 27.35
CA MET A 667 -7.64 -4.92 26.29
C MET A 667 -6.27 -4.78 25.63
N THR A 668 -6.21 -4.94 24.31
CA THR A 668 -4.98 -4.74 23.52
C THR A 668 -5.19 -3.57 22.58
N ILE A 669 -4.24 -2.64 22.55
CA ILE A 669 -4.27 -1.45 21.70
C ILE A 669 -2.95 -1.40 20.92
N ASN A 670 -3.01 -1.51 19.60
CA ASN A 670 -1.87 -1.48 18.70
C ASN A 670 -2.07 -0.38 17.64
N ASN A 671 -1.00 0.34 17.28
CA ASN A 671 -0.97 1.25 16.14
C ASN A 671 -2.11 2.31 16.12
N SER A 672 -2.66 2.66 17.28
CA SER A 672 -3.95 3.35 17.40
C SER A 672 -3.84 4.71 18.09
N THR A 673 -4.77 5.61 17.80
CA THR A 673 -4.78 6.98 18.33
C THR A 673 -6.01 7.26 19.19
N ILE A 674 -5.77 7.59 20.46
CA ILE A 674 -6.80 7.93 21.45
C ILE A 674 -6.67 9.41 21.77
N SER A 675 -7.53 10.25 21.19
CA SER A 675 -7.32 11.71 21.21
C SER A 675 -8.56 12.57 21.52
N GLY A 676 -8.34 13.69 22.22
CA GLY A 676 -9.40 14.67 22.49
C GLY A 676 -10.60 14.16 23.31
N ASN A 677 -10.48 12.99 23.95
CA ASN A 677 -11.57 12.41 24.74
C ASN A 677 -11.66 13.08 26.12
N THR A 678 -12.85 13.08 26.72
CA THR A 678 -13.15 13.83 27.95
C THR A 678 -13.81 12.98 29.02
N SER A 679 -13.40 13.12 30.28
CA SER A 679 -14.07 12.43 31.39
C SER A 679 -13.88 13.09 32.76
N ASN A 680 -14.52 12.52 33.79
CA ASN A 680 -14.20 12.88 35.17
C ASN A 680 -12.87 12.26 35.65
N VAL A 681 -12.50 11.05 35.21
CA VAL A 681 -11.23 10.35 35.55
C VAL A 681 -10.78 9.48 34.37
N GLY A 682 -9.49 9.45 33.99
CA GLY A 682 -9.08 8.66 32.83
C GLY A 682 -9.63 9.27 31.52
N GLY A 683 -8.98 10.29 30.97
CA GLY A 683 -9.54 11.09 29.86
C GLY A 683 -9.57 10.30 28.57
N GLY A 684 -8.41 9.79 28.16
CA GLY A 684 -8.31 8.79 27.11
C GLY A 684 -8.79 7.43 27.61
N ILE A 685 -8.05 6.85 28.56
CA ILE A 685 -8.18 5.44 28.95
C ILE A 685 -8.28 5.27 30.47
N ALA A 686 -9.20 4.41 30.92
CA ALA A 686 -9.30 3.93 32.29
C ALA A 686 -9.26 2.39 32.40
N GLN A 687 -8.57 1.87 33.41
CA GLN A 687 -8.63 0.45 33.81
C GLN A 687 -9.01 0.31 35.29
N LEU A 688 -10.04 -0.47 35.58
CA LEU A 688 -10.64 -0.61 36.92
C LEU A 688 -10.64 -2.07 37.40
N GLY A 689 -9.69 -2.40 38.28
CA GLY A 689 -9.61 -3.69 38.99
C GLY A 689 -10.37 -3.68 40.32
N GLN A 690 -11.63 -4.12 40.33
CA GLN A 690 -12.46 -4.10 41.54
C GLN A 690 -12.52 -5.43 42.30
N ASN A 691 -12.02 -6.53 41.73
CA ASN A 691 -12.08 -7.88 42.29
C ASN A 691 -10.78 -8.28 43.02
N ALA A 692 -10.89 -9.13 44.04
CA ALA A 692 -9.74 -9.65 44.80
C ALA A 692 -9.04 -10.82 44.10
N ASN A 693 -9.73 -11.52 43.20
CA ASN A 693 -9.26 -12.78 42.61
C ASN A 693 -8.82 -12.66 41.13
N ASN A 694 -9.14 -11.56 40.45
CA ASN A 694 -8.96 -11.40 39.00
C ASN A 694 -8.28 -10.06 38.70
N SER A 695 -7.38 -10.03 37.72
CA SER A 695 -6.64 -8.84 37.29
C SER A 695 -7.11 -8.39 35.91
N ALA A 696 -7.51 -7.12 35.76
CA ALA A 696 -7.66 -6.51 34.44
C ALA A 696 -6.28 -6.31 33.81
N VAL A 697 -6.14 -6.66 32.54
CA VAL A 697 -4.88 -6.59 31.81
C VAL A 697 -5.07 -5.70 30.58
N MET A 698 -4.11 -4.81 30.36
CA MET A 698 -4.06 -3.97 29.16
C MET A 698 -2.66 -3.92 28.58
N THR A 699 -2.57 -3.99 27.26
CA THR A 699 -1.32 -3.85 26.50
C THR A 699 -1.49 -2.71 25.51
N ILE A 700 -0.53 -1.79 25.47
CA ILE A 700 -0.52 -0.63 24.58
C ILE A 700 0.82 -0.61 23.84
N ASN A 701 0.77 -0.80 22.52
CA ASN A 701 1.94 -0.85 21.64
C ASN A 701 1.80 0.16 20.51
N ASN A 702 2.89 0.82 20.09
CA ASN A 702 2.89 1.68 18.90
C ASN A 702 1.72 2.69 18.85
N SER A 703 1.27 3.20 20.00
CA SER A 703 -0.01 3.93 20.06
C SER A 703 0.17 5.35 20.60
N THR A 704 -0.64 6.27 20.11
CA THR A 704 -0.62 7.68 20.49
C THR A 704 -1.83 8.03 21.36
N ILE A 705 -1.59 8.56 22.56
CA ILE A 705 -2.62 9.00 23.51
C ILE A 705 -2.43 10.50 23.75
N SER A 706 -3.19 11.34 23.05
CA SER A 706 -2.88 12.78 22.92
C SER A 706 -4.08 13.70 23.15
N GLY A 707 -3.88 14.81 23.86
CA GLY A 707 -4.90 15.87 23.97
C GLY A 707 -6.17 15.50 24.75
N ASN A 708 -6.17 14.41 25.52
CA ASN A 708 -7.36 14.01 26.30
C ASN A 708 -7.47 14.84 27.59
N THR A 709 -8.70 15.14 28.05
CA THR A 709 -8.96 16.08 29.15
C THR A 709 -9.75 15.44 30.29
N VAL A 710 -9.36 15.70 31.55
CA VAL A 710 -10.09 15.24 32.74
C VAL A 710 -10.36 16.33 33.77
N VAL A 711 -11.33 16.04 34.64
CA VAL A 711 -11.53 16.78 35.88
C VAL A 711 -10.56 16.30 36.97
N PHE A 712 -10.60 15.03 37.39
CA PHE A 712 -10.01 14.61 38.68
C PHE A 712 -8.63 13.94 38.63
N GLY A 713 -8.17 13.43 37.48
CA GLY A 713 -6.80 12.91 37.29
C GLY A 713 -6.68 11.74 36.30
N GLY A 714 -5.46 11.51 35.80
CA GLY A 714 -5.16 10.54 34.75
C GLY A 714 -5.69 11.01 33.39
N GLY A 715 -5.19 12.13 32.87
CA GLY A 715 -5.67 12.71 31.60
C GLY A 715 -5.55 11.75 30.42
N GLY A 716 -4.35 11.20 30.17
CA GLY A 716 -4.12 10.18 29.15
C GLY A 716 -4.59 8.82 29.64
N LEU A 717 -4.04 8.35 30.77
CA LEU A 717 -4.23 6.98 31.23
C LEU A 717 -4.35 6.88 32.77
N TYR A 718 -5.34 6.09 33.20
CA TYR A 718 -5.65 5.83 34.61
C TYR A 718 -5.74 4.33 34.90
N ASN A 719 -4.93 3.82 35.83
CA ASN A 719 -5.04 2.46 36.34
C ASN A 719 -5.45 2.48 37.82
N ARG A 720 -6.47 1.71 38.19
CA ARG A 720 -6.97 1.61 39.57
C ARG A 720 -7.06 0.16 40.05
N GLY A 721 -6.47 -0.08 41.22
CA GLY A 721 -6.56 -1.33 41.96
C GLY A 721 -7.29 -1.19 43.29
N GLN A 722 -8.13 -2.18 43.65
CA GLN A 722 -8.99 -2.12 44.84
C GLN A 722 -8.76 -3.22 45.88
N THR A 723 -8.20 -4.38 45.53
CA THR A 723 -8.10 -5.54 46.46
C THR A 723 -6.79 -6.34 46.32
N ALA A 724 -6.57 -7.28 47.26
CA ALA A 724 -5.26 -7.53 47.88
C ALA A 724 -4.46 -8.77 47.41
N VAL A 725 -4.80 -9.40 46.28
CA VAL A 725 -4.17 -10.68 45.86
C VAL A 725 -3.64 -10.68 44.42
N LEU A 726 -4.38 -10.13 43.45
CA LEU A 726 -3.92 -9.96 42.07
C LEU A 726 -4.30 -8.55 41.57
N GLY A 727 -3.30 -7.77 41.17
CA GLY A 727 -3.47 -6.36 40.79
C GLY A 727 -3.57 -6.12 39.29
N SER A 728 -4.33 -5.10 38.89
CA SER A 728 -4.54 -4.74 37.46
C SER A 728 -3.25 -4.25 36.81
N THR A 729 -2.90 -4.81 35.65
CA THR A 729 -1.62 -4.52 34.98
C THR A 729 -1.86 -3.79 33.67
N ILE A 730 -1.02 -2.80 33.39
CA ILE A 730 -0.90 -2.17 32.06
C ILE A 730 0.57 -2.31 31.63
N THR A 731 0.81 -2.77 30.41
CA THR A 731 2.13 -2.73 29.77
C THR A 731 2.07 -1.75 28.61
N ILE A 732 3.04 -0.83 28.56
CA ILE A 732 3.14 0.21 27.55
C ILE A 732 4.51 0.08 26.89
N THR A 733 4.54 -0.19 25.59
CA THR A 733 5.77 -0.32 24.80
C THR A 733 5.70 0.61 23.61
N ASN A 734 6.80 1.30 23.28
CA ASN A 734 6.93 2.07 22.04
C ASN A 734 5.71 2.95 21.75
N SER A 735 5.25 3.73 22.74
CA SER A 735 4.00 4.51 22.65
C SER A 735 4.20 5.96 23.11
N THR A 736 3.32 6.86 22.67
CA THR A 736 3.46 8.31 22.87
C THR A 736 2.26 8.87 23.66
N ILE A 737 2.49 9.36 24.88
CA ILE A 737 1.45 9.85 25.79
C ILE A 737 1.73 11.32 26.14
N VAL A 738 1.09 12.24 25.41
CA VAL A 738 1.46 13.67 25.43
C VAL A 738 0.25 14.61 25.43
N GLN A 739 0.44 15.85 25.87
CA GLN A 739 -0.56 16.93 25.76
C GLN A 739 -1.91 16.65 26.46
N ASN A 740 -1.98 15.65 27.34
CA ASN A 740 -3.20 15.32 28.09
C ASN A 740 -3.32 16.21 29.35
N GLU A 741 -4.53 16.68 29.66
CA GLU A 741 -4.79 17.76 30.63
C GLU A 741 -5.67 17.36 31.82
N VAL A 742 -5.30 17.84 33.02
CA VAL A 742 -6.14 17.88 34.22
C VAL A 742 -6.59 19.31 34.51
N THR A 743 -7.87 19.58 34.31
CA THR A 743 -8.46 20.92 34.44
C THR A 743 -8.71 21.39 35.89
N ASN A 744 -8.87 20.47 36.85
CA ASN A 744 -9.08 20.83 38.24
C ASN A 744 -7.75 21.16 38.95
N PRO A 745 -7.55 22.37 39.51
CA PRO A 745 -6.29 22.74 40.15
C PRO A 745 -5.96 22.00 41.46
N GLY A 746 -6.87 21.14 41.96
CA GLY A 746 -6.61 20.23 43.09
C GLY A 746 -6.14 18.83 42.69
N SER A 747 -6.05 18.54 41.38
CA SER A 747 -5.83 17.21 40.81
C SER A 747 -4.46 17.04 40.15
N SER A 748 -4.15 15.83 39.67
CA SER A 748 -2.80 15.40 39.32
C SER A 748 -2.75 14.44 38.13
N ALA A 749 -1.60 14.33 37.48
CA ALA A 749 -1.34 13.42 36.36
C ALA A 749 -2.22 13.70 35.14
N GLY A 750 -1.73 14.60 34.30
CA GLY A 750 -2.16 14.75 32.92
C GLY A 750 -1.82 13.50 32.12
N GLY A 751 -0.61 12.95 32.24
CA GLY A 751 -0.24 11.70 31.56
C GLY A 751 -0.82 10.46 32.24
N ILE A 752 -0.01 9.82 33.10
CA ILE A 752 -0.29 8.51 33.73
C ILE A 752 -0.56 8.63 35.23
N LEU A 753 -1.69 8.07 35.68
CA LEU A 753 -2.02 7.90 37.10
C LEU A 753 -2.19 6.42 37.48
N ASN A 754 -1.32 5.89 38.33
CA ASN A 754 -1.50 4.58 38.96
C ASN A 754 -1.97 4.71 40.43
N LEU A 755 -3.21 4.30 40.68
CA LEU A 755 -3.91 4.45 41.95
C LEU A 755 -4.18 3.09 42.64
N ASN A 756 -3.80 3.00 43.92
CA ASN A 756 -4.33 2.01 44.83
C ASN A 756 -5.35 2.66 45.78
N VAL A 757 -6.56 2.11 45.87
CA VAL A 757 -7.60 2.53 46.84
C VAL A 757 -7.81 1.54 48.01
N GLY A 758 -7.13 0.39 48.00
CA GLY A 758 -7.25 -0.67 49.02
C GLY A 758 -6.00 -0.82 49.90
N GLY A 759 -6.18 -1.17 51.18
CA GLY A 759 -5.06 -1.39 52.12
C GLY A 759 -4.22 -2.67 51.88
N GLY A 760 -4.40 -3.36 50.77
CA GLY A 760 -3.76 -4.64 50.43
C GLY A 760 -2.43 -4.49 49.68
N ALA A 761 -1.70 -5.59 49.52
CA ALA A 761 -0.48 -5.62 48.69
C ALA A 761 -0.83 -5.70 47.19
N ASN A 762 0.01 -5.07 46.36
CA ASN A 762 0.03 -5.16 44.89
C ASN A 762 -1.36 -5.13 44.20
N THR A 763 -2.03 -3.97 44.19
CA THR A 763 -3.39 -3.83 43.65
C THR A 763 -3.43 -3.34 42.19
N ALA A 764 -2.40 -2.61 41.74
CA ALA A 764 -2.28 -2.11 40.37
C ALA A 764 -0.81 -1.96 39.96
N ARG A 765 -0.50 -2.06 38.67
CA ARG A 765 0.86 -2.03 38.10
C ARG A 765 0.83 -1.38 36.72
N ILE A 766 1.85 -0.59 36.40
CA ILE A 766 2.12 -0.14 35.04
C ILE A 766 3.60 -0.41 34.74
N ASN A 767 3.90 -1.07 33.62
CA ASN A 767 5.25 -1.26 33.11
C ASN A 767 5.40 -0.38 31.86
N VAL A 768 6.52 0.32 31.71
CA VAL A 768 6.74 1.28 30.61
C VAL A 768 8.12 1.05 29.98
N ALA A 769 8.16 0.79 28.67
CA ALA A 769 9.36 0.55 27.86
C ALA A 769 9.33 1.38 26.57
N ASN A 770 10.49 1.88 26.11
CA ASN A 770 10.64 2.59 24.82
C ASN A 770 9.60 3.71 24.57
N SER A 771 9.00 4.33 25.59
CA SER A 771 7.81 5.18 25.44
C SER A 771 8.02 6.63 25.90
N ILE A 772 7.25 7.54 25.30
CA ILE A 772 7.24 8.97 25.64
C ILE A 772 6.08 9.26 26.59
N VAL A 773 6.35 9.91 27.72
CA VAL A 773 5.33 10.51 28.60
C VAL A 773 5.77 11.92 28.99
N ALA A 774 5.37 12.91 28.19
CA ALA A 774 5.86 14.29 28.28
C ALA A 774 4.81 15.32 27.80
N GLN A 775 5.06 16.61 28.02
CA GLN A 775 4.15 17.70 27.62
C GLN A 775 2.71 17.61 28.19
N ASN A 776 2.44 16.74 29.17
CA ASN A 776 1.10 16.65 29.78
C ASN A 776 0.93 17.75 30.85
N THR A 777 -0.31 18.16 31.13
CA THR A 777 -0.60 19.30 32.01
C THR A 777 -1.41 18.89 33.24
N ALA A 778 -0.88 19.19 34.43
CA ALA A 778 -1.61 19.15 35.70
C ALA A 778 -0.92 20.06 36.73
N THR A 779 -1.65 20.45 37.79
CA THR A 779 -1.07 21.33 38.84
C THR A 779 0.05 20.65 39.64
N VAL A 780 -0.01 19.32 39.78
CA VAL A 780 1.05 18.50 40.41
C VAL A 780 1.19 17.16 39.70
N PHE A 781 2.41 16.65 39.62
CA PHE A 781 2.75 15.39 38.93
C PHE A 781 2.22 15.33 37.49
N PRO A 782 2.58 16.27 36.59
CA PRO A 782 1.98 16.40 35.25
C PRO A 782 2.07 15.12 34.40
N ASP A 783 3.26 14.56 34.20
CA ASP A 783 3.41 13.40 33.31
C ASP A 783 3.12 12.06 34.01
N VAL A 784 3.66 11.82 35.20
CA VAL A 784 3.54 10.52 35.90
C VAL A 784 3.25 10.66 37.39
N ARG A 785 2.31 9.84 37.90
CA ARG A 785 2.04 9.71 39.33
C ARG A 785 1.70 8.29 39.75
N ARG A 786 2.36 7.80 40.81
CA ARG A 786 1.95 6.63 41.60
C ARG A 786 1.61 7.00 43.04
N THR A 787 0.62 6.30 43.61
CA THR A 787 0.18 6.51 45.00
C THR A 787 0.91 5.65 46.04
N SER A 788 1.46 4.51 45.64
CA SER A 788 2.31 3.65 46.47
C SER A 788 3.43 3.04 45.64
N ALA A 789 4.65 2.99 46.18
CA ALA A 789 5.79 2.31 45.55
C ALA A 789 5.61 0.78 45.51
N THR A 790 4.85 0.22 46.46
CA THR A 790 4.64 -1.24 46.56
C THR A 790 3.31 -1.66 45.94
N ASN A 791 2.23 -0.90 46.18
CA ASN A 791 0.88 -1.37 45.87
C ASN A 791 0.31 -0.79 44.56
N SER A 792 0.90 0.29 44.05
CA SER A 792 0.59 0.87 42.73
C SER A 792 1.88 1.24 41.96
N PRO A 793 2.88 0.34 41.83
CA PRO A 793 4.13 0.66 41.15
C PRO A 793 3.89 1.07 39.69
N ILE A 794 4.60 2.11 39.27
CA ILE A 794 4.97 2.32 37.87
C ILE A 794 6.42 1.84 37.79
N ILE A 795 6.74 1.05 36.76
CA ILE A 795 8.01 0.36 36.59
C ILE A 795 8.65 0.83 35.28
N ASP A 796 9.88 1.29 35.43
CA ASP A 796 10.79 1.65 34.35
C ASP A 796 11.43 0.35 33.82
N GLU A 797 10.93 -0.15 32.69
CA GLU A 797 11.51 -1.30 31.98
C GLU A 797 12.66 -0.87 31.04
N GLY A 798 12.88 0.45 30.88
CA GLY A 798 14.03 1.05 30.21
C GLY A 798 13.70 1.90 28.98
N ASN A 799 14.66 2.76 28.61
CA ASN A 799 14.69 3.54 27.37
C ASN A 799 13.43 4.39 27.10
N ASN A 800 12.84 4.98 28.13
CA ASN A 800 11.71 5.90 28.00
C ASN A 800 12.17 7.37 27.85
N LEU A 801 11.26 8.27 27.50
CA LEU A 801 11.41 9.72 27.74
C LEU A 801 10.27 10.22 28.63
N ILE A 802 10.61 10.69 29.83
CA ILE A 802 9.66 11.24 30.80
C ILE A 802 9.92 12.73 30.99
N GLY A 803 8.96 13.57 30.59
CA GLY A 803 9.11 15.03 30.61
C GLY A 803 9.36 15.58 32.01
N ILE A 804 8.57 15.11 32.99
CA ILE A 804 8.63 15.53 34.40
C ILE A 804 8.39 14.32 35.33
N ASP A 805 9.46 13.77 35.90
CA ASP A 805 9.36 12.85 37.04
C ASP A 805 9.68 13.57 38.36
N THR A 806 8.66 13.72 39.21
CA THR A 806 8.80 14.34 40.54
C THR A 806 8.81 13.32 41.68
N GLN A 807 8.69 12.02 41.39
CA GLN A 807 8.69 10.95 42.38
C GLN A 807 9.93 10.04 42.30
N GLY A 808 10.81 10.22 41.30
CA GLY A 808 12.00 9.39 41.10
C GLY A 808 11.63 7.93 40.84
N ILE A 809 10.66 7.73 39.95
CA ILE A 809 10.18 6.45 39.46
C ILE A 809 11.17 5.88 38.43
N PHE A 810 11.62 6.72 37.50
CA PHE A 810 12.45 6.34 36.36
C PHE A 810 13.93 6.63 36.65
N THR A 811 14.79 5.64 36.38
CA THR A 811 16.20 5.65 36.85
C THR A 811 17.19 4.91 35.94
N THR A 812 16.72 4.13 34.97
CA THR A 812 17.56 3.18 34.19
C THR A 812 17.33 3.36 32.69
N SER A 813 18.39 3.78 31.97
CA SER A 813 18.41 4.15 30.53
C SER A 813 17.36 5.16 30.02
N THR A 814 16.38 5.51 30.83
CA THR A 814 15.32 6.48 30.57
C THR A 814 15.81 7.92 30.69
N LEU A 815 15.42 8.75 29.72
CA LEU A 815 15.62 10.20 29.73
C LEU A 815 14.57 10.86 30.64
N VAL A 816 15.01 11.65 31.63
CA VAL A 816 14.11 12.20 32.67
C VAL A 816 14.32 13.70 32.85
N GLY A 817 13.25 14.48 32.67
CA GLY A 817 13.21 15.90 33.06
C GLY A 817 12.60 16.14 34.45
N SER A 818 12.62 17.41 34.87
CA SER A 818 12.19 17.84 36.21
C SER A 818 11.15 18.96 36.14
N LEU A 819 10.43 19.22 37.24
CA LEU A 819 9.48 20.34 37.27
C LEU A 819 10.13 21.73 37.05
N ALA A 820 11.43 21.87 37.31
CA ALA A 820 12.18 23.11 37.07
C ALA A 820 12.78 23.19 35.66
N THR A 821 12.98 22.03 35.02
CA THR A 821 13.54 21.85 33.68
C THR A 821 12.85 20.65 33.02
N PRO A 822 11.61 20.82 32.52
CA PRO A 822 10.92 19.75 31.81
C PRO A 822 11.76 19.32 30.61
N LEU A 823 11.83 18.02 30.35
CA LEU A 823 12.46 17.51 29.15
C LEU A 823 11.44 17.52 28.02
N ASP A 824 11.76 18.21 26.93
CA ASP A 824 10.92 18.25 25.74
C ASP A 824 11.32 17.10 24.80
N PRO A 825 10.37 16.25 24.35
CA PRO A 825 10.61 15.28 23.28
C PRO A 825 10.77 15.91 21.89
N GLU A 826 10.53 17.21 21.71
CA GLU A 826 10.61 17.90 20.41
C GLU A 826 9.71 17.24 19.34
N LEU A 827 8.44 17.03 19.69
CA LEU A 827 7.42 16.49 18.79
C LEU A 827 6.77 17.58 17.93
N LEU A 828 6.33 17.19 16.73
CA LEU A 828 5.37 17.95 15.93
C LEU A 828 3.96 17.85 16.53
N ALA A 829 3.02 18.63 15.99
CA ALA A 829 1.60 18.52 16.35
C ALA A 829 1.05 17.11 15.99
N LEU A 830 -0.07 16.70 16.58
CA LEU A 830 -0.75 15.48 16.15
C LEU A 830 -1.25 15.66 14.71
N GLY A 831 -0.91 14.73 13.82
CA GLY A 831 -1.27 14.84 12.40
C GLY A 831 -0.95 13.60 11.58
N ASP A 832 -1.29 13.68 10.31
CA ASP A 832 -1.18 12.58 9.35
C ASP A 832 0.24 12.54 8.74
N TYR A 833 1.12 11.74 9.35
CA TYR A 833 2.52 11.56 8.94
C TYR A 833 2.77 10.22 8.22
N GLY A 834 1.75 9.73 7.52
CA GLY A 834 1.67 8.38 6.94
C GLY A 834 1.03 7.36 7.89
N GLY A 835 0.58 6.24 7.32
CA GLY A 835 -0.11 5.17 8.03
C GLY A 835 -1.60 5.41 8.29
N PRO A 836 -2.28 4.49 9.00
CA PRO A 836 -3.75 4.50 9.15
C PRO A 836 -4.28 5.45 10.23
N THR A 837 -3.43 5.99 11.11
CA THR A 837 -3.84 6.88 12.21
C THR A 837 -2.90 8.07 12.39
N GLN A 838 -3.44 9.18 12.89
CA GLN A 838 -2.65 10.37 13.23
C GLN A 838 -1.60 10.08 14.30
N THR A 839 -0.37 10.54 14.11
CA THR A 839 0.76 10.29 15.02
C THR A 839 1.45 11.60 15.42
N HIS A 840 2.42 11.52 16.33
CA HIS A 840 3.38 12.60 16.57
C HIS A 840 4.74 12.21 15.98
N ALA A 841 5.04 12.70 14.78
CA ALA A 841 6.42 12.78 14.28
C ALA A 841 7.25 13.78 15.12
N PHE A 842 8.56 13.83 14.91
CA PHE A 842 9.47 14.67 15.70
C PHE A 842 10.43 15.53 14.85
N TYR A 843 11.02 16.56 15.47
CA TYR A 843 12.01 17.43 14.83
C TYR A 843 13.36 16.71 14.64
N LEU A 844 14.13 17.13 13.62
CA LEU A 844 15.41 16.49 13.21
C LEU A 844 16.44 16.29 14.34
N GLY A 845 16.42 17.15 15.37
CA GLY A 845 17.33 17.13 16.52
C GLY A 845 16.75 16.46 17.77
N SER A 846 15.58 15.84 17.67
CA SER A 846 14.83 15.31 18.81
C SER A 846 15.62 14.32 19.66
N PRO A 847 15.53 14.37 21.00
CA PRO A 847 16.21 13.46 21.90
C PRO A 847 15.63 12.03 21.91
N VAL A 848 14.51 11.76 21.23
CA VAL A 848 13.93 10.39 21.14
C VAL A 848 14.49 9.57 19.97
N ARG A 849 15.16 10.24 19.03
CA ARG A 849 15.67 9.63 17.80
C ARG A 849 16.83 8.67 18.09
N ASP A 850 16.82 7.48 17.49
CA ASP A 850 17.89 6.46 17.56
C ASP A 850 18.31 6.07 19.02
N THR A 851 17.39 6.17 20.01
CA THR A 851 17.71 6.00 21.46
C THR A 851 16.87 4.96 22.22
N GLY A 852 15.93 4.29 21.55
CA GLY A 852 15.16 3.19 22.10
C GLY A 852 15.98 1.90 22.26
N SER A 853 15.28 0.79 22.53
CA SER A 853 15.89 -0.53 22.65
C SER A 853 15.24 -1.55 21.74
N ASP A 854 15.98 -1.98 20.71
CA ASP A 854 15.57 -3.02 19.76
C ASP A 854 15.14 -4.31 20.48
N ALA A 855 15.81 -4.64 21.58
CA ALA A 855 15.52 -5.82 22.39
C ALA A 855 14.15 -5.74 23.10
N LEU A 856 13.74 -4.54 23.54
CA LEU A 856 12.42 -4.33 24.15
C LEU A 856 11.32 -4.32 23.08
N ALA A 857 11.56 -3.72 21.91
CA ALA A 857 10.65 -3.78 20.77
C ALA A 857 10.45 -5.22 20.27
N THR A 858 11.53 -5.97 20.10
CA THR A 858 11.52 -7.41 19.75
C THR A 858 10.76 -8.24 20.80
N ALA A 859 10.98 -7.97 22.09
CA ALA A 859 10.28 -8.68 23.17
C ALA A 859 8.77 -8.42 23.22
N ALA A 860 8.33 -7.26 22.70
CA ALA A 860 6.91 -6.93 22.48
C ALA A 860 6.38 -7.38 21.09
N ALA A 861 7.18 -8.12 20.32
CA ALA A 861 6.87 -8.61 18.98
C ALA A 861 6.55 -7.50 17.95
N LEU A 862 7.16 -6.32 18.12
CA LEU A 862 6.97 -5.18 17.20
C LEU A 862 7.97 -5.29 16.04
N THR A 863 7.45 -5.31 14.80
CA THR A 863 8.23 -5.24 13.56
C THR A 863 8.13 -3.87 12.88
N THR A 864 7.03 -3.16 13.11
CA THR A 864 6.73 -1.84 12.53
C THR A 864 6.42 -0.80 13.61
N ASP A 865 6.34 0.47 13.21
CA ASP A 865 5.85 1.59 14.03
C ASP A 865 4.31 1.75 13.92
N GLN A 866 3.76 2.81 14.51
CA GLN A 866 2.32 3.11 14.44
C GLN A 866 1.78 3.23 12.99
N ARG A 867 2.64 3.60 12.05
CA ARG A 867 2.29 3.90 10.66
C ARG A 867 2.38 2.66 9.75
N GLY A 868 3.00 1.59 10.24
CA GLY A 868 3.39 0.43 9.44
C GLY A 868 4.82 0.51 8.90
N ALA A 869 5.61 1.53 9.24
CA ALA A 869 7.00 1.64 8.80
C ALA A 869 7.90 0.65 9.55
N ASN A 870 8.92 0.09 8.89
CA ASN A 870 9.85 -0.87 9.52
C ASN A 870 10.58 -0.25 10.72
N ARG A 871 10.51 -0.90 11.90
CA ARG A 871 11.25 -0.42 13.08
C ARG A 871 12.75 -0.64 13.02
N PHE A 872 13.20 -1.72 12.38
CA PHE A 872 14.61 -2.12 12.43
C PHE A 872 15.40 -1.59 11.22
N ASN A 873 15.27 -0.30 10.94
CA ASN A 873 16.06 0.43 9.93
C ASN A 873 17.28 1.16 10.55
N GLY A 874 17.49 0.95 11.85
CA GLY A 874 18.49 1.57 12.70
C GLY A 874 18.29 1.09 14.14
N PRO A 875 18.95 1.71 15.13
CA PRO A 875 18.52 1.60 16.54
C PRO A 875 17.12 2.21 16.67
N VAL A 876 16.17 1.49 17.28
CA VAL A 876 14.76 1.95 17.29
C VAL A 876 14.56 3.29 18.01
N ASP A 877 13.59 4.07 17.57
CA ASP A 877 13.16 5.31 18.22
C ASP A 877 12.35 5.06 19.51
N ILE A 878 12.39 6.04 20.44
CA ILE A 878 11.49 6.08 21.60
C ILE A 878 10.14 6.67 21.17
N GLY A 879 9.04 5.96 21.44
CA GLY A 879 7.67 6.39 21.14
C GLY A 879 7.01 5.58 20.01
N ALA A 880 5.83 6.05 19.59
CA ALA A 880 4.96 5.38 18.61
C ALA A 880 5.43 5.49 17.15
N PHE A 881 6.26 6.50 16.85
CA PHE A 881 6.77 6.83 15.52
C PHE A 881 8.21 6.30 15.37
N GLU A 882 8.56 5.80 14.19
CA GLU A 882 9.93 5.45 13.80
C GLU A 882 10.34 6.20 12.51
N SER A 883 11.34 7.07 12.61
CA SER A 883 11.91 7.83 11.49
C SER A 883 12.60 6.92 10.48
N GLN A 884 12.09 6.87 9.25
CA GLN A 884 12.77 6.20 8.12
C GLN A 884 13.86 7.06 7.47
N GLY A 885 14.20 8.20 8.09
CA GLY A 885 15.06 9.23 7.51
C GLY A 885 14.26 10.37 6.89
N TYR A 886 14.99 11.41 6.47
CA TYR A 886 14.41 12.66 6.02
C TYR A 886 15.12 13.16 4.76
N SER A 887 14.36 13.52 3.74
CA SER A 887 14.86 13.92 2.42
C SER A 887 14.46 15.34 2.04
N LEU A 888 15.21 15.91 1.11
CA LEU A 888 14.85 17.13 0.38
C LEU A 888 14.35 16.75 -1.03
N THR A 889 13.05 16.55 -1.19
CA THR A 889 12.45 16.12 -2.46
C THR A 889 12.25 17.32 -3.40
N PRO A 890 12.77 17.32 -4.64
CA PRO A 890 12.45 18.34 -5.65
C PRO A 890 10.94 18.45 -5.92
N VAL A 891 10.39 19.67 -5.88
CA VAL A 891 8.95 19.93 -6.13
C VAL A 891 8.69 21.04 -7.16
N ALA A 892 9.70 21.86 -7.49
CA ALA A 892 9.61 22.82 -8.59
C ALA A 892 10.98 23.10 -9.21
N GLY A 893 11.01 23.31 -10.54
CA GLY A 893 12.21 23.74 -11.26
C GLY A 893 13.18 22.61 -11.63
N ASP A 894 12.76 21.35 -11.59
CA ASP A 894 13.52 20.22 -12.16
C ASP A 894 13.27 20.06 -13.68
N ASN A 895 14.19 19.41 -14.39
CA ASN A 895 14.14 19.06 -15.82
C ASN A 895 13.85 20.24 -16.78
N GLN A 896 14.18 21.47 -16.38
CA GLN A 896 14.03 22.65 -17.22
C GLN A 896 15.29 22.93 -18.03
N SER A 897 15.11 23.51 -19.22
CA SER A 897 16.17 23.90 -20.14
C SER A 897 16.04 25.36 -20.54
N THR A 898 17.17 26.03 -20.80
CA THR A 898 17.19 27.41 -21.29
C THR A 898 18.43 27.65 -22.16
N LEU A 899 18.49 28.75 -22.91
CA LEU A 899 19.67 29.05 -23.73
C LEU A 899 20.86 29.43 -22.85
N VAL A 900 22.08 29.13 -23.30
CA VAL A 900 23.32 29.62 -22.66
C VAL A 900 23.25 31.13 -22.37
N ASP A 901 23.79 31.52 -21.21
CA ASP A 901 23.75 32.89 -20.67
C ASP A 901 22.33 33.50 -20.44
N THR A 902 21.28 32.68 -20.38
CA THR A 902 19.91 33.14 -20.06
C THR A 902 19.35 32.51 -18.78
N ALA A 903 18.32 33.14 -18.19
CA ALA A 903 17.70 32.67 -16.95
C ALA A 903 16.83 31.43 -17.20
N PHE A 904 16.72 30.59 -16.17
CA PHE A 904 15.70 29.54 -16.09
C PHE A 904 14.35 30.13 -15.66
N ASP A 905 13.25 29.61 -16.19
CA ASP A 905 11.91 30.19 -15.99
C ASP A 905 11.33 29.89 -14.59
N THR A 906 11.77 28.80 -13.95
CA THR A 906 11.23 28.36 -12.64
C THR A 906 12.31 28.34 -11.57
N ALA A 907 12.00 28.86 -10.37
CA ALA A 907 12.90 28.77 -9.22
C ALA A 907 12.95 27.33 -8.69
N LEU A 908 14.14 26.87 -8.31
CA LEU A 908 14.31 25.54 -7.70
C LEU A 908 13.64 25.51 -6.33
N ALA A 909 12.84 24.50 -6.04
CA ALA A 909 12.23 24.31 -4.73
C ALA A 909 12.28 22.84 -4.32
N VAL A 910 12.62 22.61 -3.04
CA VAL A 910 12.55 21.29 -2.39
C VAL A 910 11.57 21.31 -1.23
N GLN A 911 10.85 20.20 -1.07
CA GLN A 911 10.02 19.91 0.08
C GLN A 911 10.81 19.01 1.05
N LEU A 912 10.83 19.37 2.34
CA LEU A 912 11.27 18.45 3.38
C LEU A 912 10.22 17.35 3.56
N THR A 913 10.64 16.11 3.38
CA THR A 913 9.79 14.91 3.47
C THR A 913 10.34 13.90 4.46
N GLU A 914 9.48 13.04 4.98
CA GLU A 914 9.86 11.81 5.69
C GLU A 914 9.82 10.62 4.74
N ASN A 915 10.84 9.76 4.81
CA ASN A 915 11.15 8.80 3.76
C ASN A 915 10.17 7.61 3.65
N PHE A 916 9.28 7.36 4.62
CA PHE A 916 8.40 6.18 4.59
C PHE A 916 7.39 6.23 3.44
N VAL A 917 6.73 7.38 3.28
CA VAL A 917 5.66 7.63 2.29
C VAL A 917 5.84 8.98 1.59
N ASN A 918 7.06 9.52 1.60
CA ASN A 918 7.42 10.85 1.08
C ASN A 918 6.51 11.99 1.59
N THR A 919 5.96 11.86 2.80
CA THR A 919 5.02 12.83 3.35
C THR A 919 5.75 14.12 3.77
N ALA A 920 5.19 15.27 3.37
CA ALA A 920 5.72 16.59 3.70
C ALA A 920 5.72 16.84 5.22
N LEU A 921 6.85 17.30 5.76
CA LEU A 921 6.98 17.64 7.18
C LEU A 921 6.89 19.15 7.41
N PRO A 922 5.98 19.63 8.28
CA PRO A 922 5.81 21.06 8.59
C PRO A 922 6.90 21.59 9.54
N ILE A 923 8.18 21.48 9.14
CA ILE A 923 9.33 21.94 9.91
C ILE A 923 9.94 23.17 9.22
N ALA A 924 9.76 24.33 9.84
CA ALA A 924 10.36 25.59 9.40
C ALA A 924 11.80 25.77 9.89
N GLY A 925 12.59 26.55 9.15
CA GLY A 925 13.91 27.03 9.56
C GLY A 925 15.09 26.10 9.25
N VAL A 926 14.88 24.97 8.55
CA VAL A 926 15.98 24.11 8.09
C VAL A 926 16.71 24.81 6.95
N ASN A 927 18.02 25.04 7.10
CA ASN A 927 18.82 25.73 6.09
C ASN A 927 19.24 24.76 4.97
N VAL A 928 18.61 24.91 3.81
CA VAL A 928 18.93 24.20 2.57
C VAL A 928 19.92 25.03 1.74
N THR A 929 20.97 24.39 1.24
CA THR A 929 21.95 24.97 0.33
C THR A 929 21.81 24.30 -1.05
N PHE A 930 21.49 25.10 -2.06
CA PHE A 930 21.44 24.69 -3.47
C PHE A 930 22.82 24.96 -4.09
N THR A 931 23.52 23.90 -4.49
CA THR A 931 24.88 23.96 -5.06
C THR A 931 24.86 23.37 -6.47
N ALA A 932 25.17 24.18 -7.48
CA ALA A 932 25.39 23.66 -8.84
C ALA A 932 26.71 22.91 -8.93
N ASN A 933 26.72 21.75 -9.60
CA ASN A 933 27.94 20.98 -9.81
C ASN A 933 28.95 21.73 -10.71
N SER A 934 30.24 21.57 -10.43
CA SER A 934 31.31 22.31 -11.13
C SER A 934 31.83 21.56 -12.35
N GLY A 935 31.12 21.68 -13.46
CA GLY A 935 31.46 21.11 -14.77
C GLY A 935 31.80 22.17 -15.84
N GLY A 936 31.78 21.75 -17.10
CA GLY A 936 31.83 22.67 -18.25
C GLY A 936 30.53 23.48 -18.36
N SER A 937 29.42 22.77 -18.47
CA SER A 937 28.06 23.30 -18.30
C SER A 937 27.73 23.48 -16.83
N GLY A 938 26.89 24.46 -16.52
CA GLY A 938 26.62 24.90 -15.16
C GLY A 938 25.87 26.23 -15.09
N ALA A 939 25.75 26.78 -13.89
CA ALA A 939 25.16 28.08 -13.64
C ALA A 939 26.17 29.24 -13.73
N SER A 940 25.69 30.45 -14.00
CA SER A 940 26.45 31.70 -13.94
C SER A 940 26.11 32.51 -12.67
N GLY A 941 27.13 33.17 -12.10
CA GLY A 941 27.02 33.86 -10.79
C GLY A 941 27.59 33.02 -9.63
N SER A 942 27.27 33.39 -8.39
CA SER A 942 27.54 32.54 -7.22
C SER A 942 26.52 31.40 -7.21
N PRO A 943 26.90 30.15 -7.54
CA PRO A 943 25.92 29.09 -7.75
C PRO A 943 25.32 28.58 -6.44
N ASP A 944 26.05 28.76 -5.33
CA ASP A 944 25.59 28.44 -4.00
C ASP A 944 24.61 29.51 -3.52
N SER A 945 23.35 29.11 -3.38
CA SER A 945 22.30 29.91 -2.74
C SER A 945 21.69 29.12 -1.59
N SER A 946 21.33 29.78 -0.50
CA SER A 946 20.67 29.14 0.64
C SER A 946 19.28 29.72 0.90
N ALA A 947 18.37 28.83 1.29
CA ALA A 947 17.03 29.16 1.72
C ALA A 947 16.72 28.40 3.03
N THR A 948 15.73 28.87 3.77
CA THR A 948 15.19 28.12 4.92
C THR A 948 13.83 27.55 4.57
N THR A 949 13.52 26.34 5.04
CA THR A 949 12.17 25.80 4.94
C THR A 949 11.15 26.71 5.63
N ASP A 950 9.95 26.82 5.05
CA ASP A 950 8.83 27.54 5.63
C ASP A 950 7.97 26.67 6.56
N ALA A 951 6.81 27.16 6.98
CA ALA A 951 5.90 26.44 7.89
C ALA A 951 5.33 25.13 7.31
N THR A 952 5.47 24.89 6.00
CA THR A 952 5.07 23.66 5.30
C THR A 952 6.24 22.72 5.04
N GLY A 953 7.47 23.13 5.36
CA GLY A 953 8.69 22.39 5.01
C GLY A 953 9.26 22.72 3.64
N LEU A 954 8.69 23.68 2.90
CA LEU A 954 9.12 24.07 1.56
C LEU A 954 10.29 25.05 1.63
N ALA A 955 11.40 24.75 0.93
CA ALA A 955 12.51 25.67 0.72
C ALA A 955 12.65 26.00 -0.77
N THR A 956 12.49 27.27 -1.13
CA THR A 956 12.63 27.77 -2.51
C THR A 956 13.89 28.62 -2.64
N ALA A 957 14.68 28.37 -3.67
CA ALA A 957 15.88 29.16 -3.98
C ALA A 957 15.53 30.66 -4.16
N PRO A 958 16.29 31.58 -3.56
CA PRO A 958 15.91 33.00 -3.46
C PRO A 958 15.96 33.79 -4.77
N SER A 959 16.48 33.20 -5.84
CA SER A 959 16.60 33.80 -7.17
C SER A 959 16.56 32.72 -8.25
N LEU A 960 16.05 33.07 -9.43
CA LEU A 960 16.15 32.22 -10.63
C LEU A 960 17.62 31.95 -10.95
N LEU A 961 17.93 30.69 -11.27
CA LEU A 961 19.25 30.30 -11.75
C LEU A 961 19.46 30.84 -13.17
N THR A 962 20.70 31.08 -13.57
CA THR A 962 21.04 31.51 -14.94
C THR A 962 22.03 30.52 -15.52
N ALA A 963 21.80 30.07 -16.76
CA ALA A 963 22.73 29.23 -17.50
C ALA A 963 24.09 29.93 -17.65
N ASN A 964 25.18 29.15 -17.74
CA ASN A 964 26.48 29.66 -18.16
C ASN A 964 26.65 29.58 -19.69
N GLY A 965 27.77 30.10 -20.20
CA GLY A 965 28.09 30.14 -21.62
C GLY A 965 28.42 28.77 -22.27
N THR A 966 28.30 27.66 -21.55
CA THR A 966 28.60 26.30 -22.05
C THR A 966 27.32 25.50 -22.17
N ALA A 967 27.07 24.95 -23.37
CA ALA A 967 25.91 24.10 -23.63
C ALA A 967 26.14 22.65 -23.17
N GLY A 968 25.08 22.00 -22.68
CA GLY A 968 25.06 20.66 -22.13
C GLY A 968 24.40 20.60 -20.75
N ASP A 969 24.26 19.40 -20.21
CA ASP A 969 23.55 19.15 -18.95
C ASP A 969 24.44 19.38 -17.73
N PHE A 970 23.80 19.77 -16.63
CA PHE A 970 24.42 19.93 -15.32
C PHE A 970 23.37 19.65 -14.23
N THR A 971 23.80 19.56 -12.97
CA THR A 971 22.90 19.31 -11.85
C THR A 971 23.06 20.33 -10.73
N VAL A 972 21.98 20.56 -9.98
CA VAL A 972 21.99 21.33 -8.74
C VAL A 972 21.57 20.44 -7.60
N THR A 973 22.38 20.37 -6.56
CA THR A 973 22.10 19.57 -5.37
C THR A 973 21.60 20.48 -4.24
N ALA A 974 20.38 20.25 -3.77
CA ALA A 974 19.84 20.84 -2.55
C ALA A 974 20.22 19.98 -1.35
N SER A 975 20.99 20.53 -0.41
CA SER A 975 21.57 19.79 0.71
C SER A 975 21.40 20.49 2.04
N SER A 976 21.30 19.71 3.11
CA SER A 976 21.31 20.17 4.51
C SER A 976 21.96 19.09 5.38
N PRO A 977 22.61 19.43 6.51
CA PRO A 977 23.08 18.42 7.45
C PRO A 977 21.94 17.52 7.94
N MET A 978 22.21 16.21 8.07
CA MET A 978 21.25 15.19 8.53
C MET A 978 20.06 14.90 7.59
N LEU A 979 20.05 15.46 6.38
CA LEU A 979 19.06 15.17 5.34
C LEU A 979 19.71 14.55 4.10
N ASP A 980 18.97 13.67 3.43
CA ASP A 980 19.32 13.22 2.09
C ASP A 980 19.05 14.33 1.06
N SER A 981 19.95 14.47 0.08
CA SER A 981 19.99 15.63 -0.81
C SER A 981 19.15 15.48 -2.07
N GLY A 982 18.29 16.46 -2.35
CA GLY A 982 17.57 16.56 -3.62
C GLY A 982 18.49 16.95 -4.76
N THR A 983 18.25 16.41 -5.96
CA THR A 983 19.00 16.77 -7.17
C THR A 983 18.06 17.26 -8.25
N PHE A 984 18.39 18.38 -8.87
CA PHE A 984 17.74 18.94 -10.05
C PHE A 984 18.63 18.71 -11.27
N ASN A 985 18.05 18.25 -12.38
CA ASN A 985 18.71 18.10 -13.67
C ASN A 985 18.33 19.28 -14.58
N LEU A 986 19.33 19.97 -15.14
CA LEU A 986 19.15 21.21 -15.89
C LEU A 986 20.00 21.21 -17.16
N THR A 987 19.44 21.74 -18.26
CA THR A 987 20.11 21.76 -19.57
C THR A 987 20.40 23.18 -20.04
N ASN A 988 21.67 23.47 -20.33
CA ASN A 988 22.06 24.66 -21.08
C ASN A 988 21.98 24.35 -22.58
N SER A 989 20.97 24.86 -23.26
CA SER A 989 20.77 24.67 -24.70
C SER A 989 21.69 25.57 -25.53
N ALA A 990 22.32 24.98 -26.55
CA ALA A 990 23.08 25.74 -27.55
C ALA A 990 22.16 26.67 -28.36
N PRO A 991 22.62 27.86 -28.78
CA PRO A 991 21.87 28.71 -29.69
C PRO A 991 21.69 28.00 -31.04
N PRO A 992 20.53 28.15 -31.71
CA PRO A 992 20.25 27.44 -32.96
C PRO A 992 21.30 27.77 -34.02
N THR A 993 21.90 26.74 -34.61
CA THR A 993 22.86 26.88 -35.70
C THR A 993 22.16 27.41 -36.94
N VAL A 994 22.37 28.70 -37.23
CA VAL A 994 21.96 29.27 -38.51
C VAL A 994 22.90 28.71 -39.58
N ASP A 995 22.39 27.77 -40.39
CA ASP A 995 23.11 27.30 -41.57
C ASP A 995 23.46 28.51 -42.45
N PRO A 996 24.73 28.67 -42.88
CA PRO A 996 25.09 29.75 -43.78
C PRO A 996 24.35 29.57 -45.11
N PRO A 997 23.73 30.64 -45.66
CA PRO A 997 23.03 30.52 -46.93
C PRO A 997 24.02 30.11 -48.03
N THR A 998 23.65 29.08 -48.78
CA THR A 998 24.44 28.61 -49.92
C THR A 998 24.52 29.72 -50.98
N GLU A 999 25.76 30.12 -51.31
CA GLU A 999 25.99 31.14 -52.34
C GLU A 999 25.53 30.62 -53.71
N ASP A 1000 24.61 31.34 -54.37
CA ASP A 1000 24.60 31.38 -55.83
C ASP A 1000 24.10 32.73 -56.40
N ASN A 1001 24.98 33.35 -57.19
CA ASN A 1001 24.77 34.51 -58.08
C ASN A 1001 24.47 35.92 -57.48
N PRO A 1002 24.79 37.02 -58.23
CA PRO A 1002 25.51 38.13 -57.63
C PRO A 1002 24.80 39.49 -57.72
N ASP A 1003 25.40 40.43 -57.00
CA ASP A 1003 25.02 41.84 -56.84
C ASP A 1003 24.94 42.64 -58.16
N PRO A 1004 24.18 43.76 -58.20
CA PRO A 1004 24.87 45.04 -57.96
C PRO A 1004 24.09 46.08 -57.14
N THR A 1005 24.63 46.41 -55.97
CA THR A 1005 24.45 47.66 -55.22
C THR A 1005 25.01 48.85 -56.02
N PRO A 1006 24.62 50.11 -55.70
CA PRO A 1006 25.35 50.82 -54.63
C PRO A 1006 24.51 51.82 -53.80
N ALA A 1007 24.96 52.02 -52.54
CA ALA A 1007 24.89 53.26 -51.76
C ALA A 1007 23.50 53.80 -51.31
N THR A 1008 23.34 54.40 -50.12
CA THR A 1008 24.15 54.50 -48.87
C THR A 1008 23.26 55.17 -47.80
N SER A 1009 23.53 54.86 -46.52
CA SER A 1009 23.30 55.73 -45.35
C SER A 1009 21.87 55.88 -44.78
N GLU A 1010 21.86 55.97 -43.44
CA GLU A 1010 20.79 56.32 -42.49
C GLU A 1010 19.87 55.15 -42.08
N LEU A 1011 20.17 54.47 -40.95
CA LEU A 1011 19.94 54.92 -39.56
C LEU A 1011 18.46 55.02 -39.20
N LEU A 1012 17.90 53.93 -38.65
CA LEU A 1012 16.86 54.05 -37.64
C LEU A 1012 17.12 53.05 -36.52
N SER A 1013 17.87 53.50 -35.51
CA SER A 1013 18.07 52.78 -34.27
C SER A 1013 17.13 53.30 -33.17
N PHE A 1014 16.72 52.36 -32.31
CA PHE A 1014 16.70 52.48 -30.85
C PHE A 1014 15.42 52.92 -30.09
N TRP A 1015 15.23 52.16 -28.99
CA TRP A 1015 14.56 52.43 -27.70
C TRP A 1015 13.04 52.29 -27.60
N ILE A 1016 12.63 51.35 -26.73
CA ILE A 1016 11.91 51.72 -25.51
C ILE A 1016 12.75 51.22 -24.32
N ASP A 1017 12.91 52.07 -23.32
CA ASP A 1017 13.84 51.93 -22.18
C ASP A 1017 13.08 51.77 -20.86
N PHE A 1018 13.82 51.53 -19.78
CA PHE A 1018 13.34 51.71 -18.41
C PHE A 1018 13.05 53.19 -18.09
N GLN A 1019 12.47 53.40 -16.90
CA GLN A 1019 11.95 54.66 -16.31
C GLN A 1019 12.63 56.01 -16.66
N GLU A 1020 11.77 57.05 -16.81
CA GLU A 1020 11.90 58.47 -16.41
C GLU A 1020 13.25 59.21 -16.58
N PRO A 1021 13.20 60.42 -17.18
CA PRO A 1021 13.84 61.55 -16.48
C PRO A 1021 13.06 62.87 -16.51
N LEU A 1022 12.85 63.44 -15.31
CA LEU A 1022 12.48 64.84 -15.11
C LEU A 1022 13.67 65.78 -15.37
N LEU A 1023 13.45 66.89 -16.11
CA LEU A 1023 13.95 68.23 -15.75
C LEU A 1023 13.29 69.34 -16.59
N THR A 1024 12.75 70.36 -15.91
CA THR A 1024 11.92 71.43 -16.49
C THR A 1024 12.72 72.68 -16.89
N PRO A 1025 12.08 73.68 -17.53
CA PRO A 1025 11.99 74.95 -16.79
C PRO A 1025 10.63 75.69 -16.88
N LYS A 1026 9.99 75.79 -15.71
CA LYS A 1026 9.72 77.07 -15.00
C LYS A 1026 8.89 78.16 -15.72
N THR A 1027 7.64 78.30 -15.27
CA THR A 1027 7.11 79.55 -14.65
C THR A 1027 5.85 79.20 -13.85
N ALA A 1028 5.63 79.62 -12.60
CA ALA A 1028 6.42 80.46 -11.69
C ALA A 1028 6.14 80.13 -10.19
N CYS A 1029 7.11 80.46 -9.31
CA CYS A 1029 7.04 80.79 -7.85
C CYS A 1029 6.01 80.09 -6.91
N GLY A 1030 6.35 79.57 -5.72
CA GLY A 1030 7.63 79.48 -4.98
C GLY A 1030 7.43 79.29 -3.45
N PHE A 1031 8.53 79.02 -2.71
CA PHE A 1031 8.70 78.95 -1.23
C PHE A 1031 8.51 77.63 -0.44
N SER A 1032 9.66 76.97 -0.20
CA SER A 1032 10.24 76.51 1.09
C SER A 1032 9.62 75.36 1.94
N PRO A 1033 10.44 74.40 2.42
CA PRO A 1033 10.04 73.31 3.34
C PRO A 1033 10.24 73.69 4.83
N PRO A 1034 10.00 72.77 5.81
CA PRO A 1034 11.12 71.94 6.32
C PRO A 1034 10.79 70.56 6.97
N ILE A 1035 11.80 69.68 7.08
CA ILE A 1035 12.17 68.81 8.25
C ILE A 1035 11.20 67.67 8.73
N ASP A 1036 11.59 66.56 9.37
CA ASP A 1036 12.78 65.66 9.39
C ASP A 1036 12.51 64.50 10.43
N VAL A 1037 13.35 63.45 10.48
CA VAL A 1037 13.66 62.59 11.68
C VAL A 1037 12.63 61.58 12.31
N ALA A 1038 12.91 60.28 12.07
CA ALA A 1038 13.18 59.16 13.02
C ALA A 1038 12.17 58.46 13.99
N VAL A 1039 12.15 57.10 13.90
CA VAL A 1039 12.40 56.04 14.93
C VAL A 1039 11.45 55.81 16.15
N ASN A 1040 11.24 54.50 16.44
CA ASN A 1040 10.97 53.77 17.72
C ASN A 1040 9.56 53.20 18.08
N ILE A 1041 9.49 51.85 18.09
CA ILE A 1041 9.10 50.89 19.18
C ILE A 1041 8.62 51.50 20.54
N PRO A 1042 7.73 50.87 21.37
CA PRO A 1042 6.55 50.00 21.16
C PRO A 1042 5.28 50.40 22.01
N GLY A 1043 4.16 49.69 21.81
CA GLY A 1043 3.45 49.04 22.93
C GLY A 1043 2.22 49.69 23.62
N LEU A 1044 1.47 48.80 24.30
CA LEU A 1044 0.40 49.00 25.28
C LEU A 1044 -0.97 49.60 24.84
N ALA A 1045 -1.92 48.69 24.68
CA ALA A 1045 -3.04 48.47 25.61
C ALA A 1045 -4.34 49.30 25.51
N ASP A 1046 -5.42 48.49 25.49
CA ASP A 1046 -6.58 48.53 26.39
C ASP A 1046 -7.87 49.32 26.02
N ARG A 1047 -8.98 48.60 26.28
CA ARG A 1047 -10.35 49.02 26.64
C ARG A 1047 -11.25 49.52 25.49
N LEU A 1048 -12.12 48.67 24.96
CA LEU A 1048 -13.43 48.21 25.52
C LEU A 1048 -14.51 49.33 25.64
N PRO A 1049 -15.80 48.98 25.45
CA PRO A 1049 -16.78 49.80 24.71
C PRO A 1049 -17.63 50.68 25.64
N PRO A 1050 -18.69 51.35 25.12
CA PRO A 1050 -20.03 50.73 25.22
C PRO A 1050 -21.07 51.13 24.15
N SER A 1051 -22.21 50.40 24.12
CA SER A 1051 -23.61 50.88 23.88
C SER A 1051 -23.99 51.60 22.56
N ASP A 1052 -25.23 51.69 22.06
CA ASP A 1052 -26.57 51.09 22.26
C ASP A 1052 -27.45 51.63 21.09
N THR A 1053 -28.60 51.10 20.64
CA THR A 1053 -29.45 49.93 20.94
C THR A 1053 -30.40 49.71 19.74
N ASP A 1054 -30.97 48.52 19.60
CA ASP A 1054 -32.28 48.20 19.00
C ASP A 1054 -32.71 48.82 17.64
N LYS A 1055 -33.00 47.93 16.67
CA LYS A 1055 -34.41 47.70 16.28
C LYS A 1055 -34.64 46.36 15.56
N GLN A 1056 -35.88 45.89 15.70
CA GLN A 1056 -36.30 44.54 15.36
C GLN A 1056 -36.49 44.31 13.86
N GLY A 1057 -36.02 43.14 13.40
CA GLY A 1057 -36.86 42.10 12.81
C GLY A 1057 -37.72 42.43 11.58
N LEU A 1058 -37.31 41.88 10.44
CA LEU A 1058 -38.17 41.15 9.49
C LEU A 1058 -37.23 40.22 8.71
N GLY A 1059 -37.50 38.91 8.68
CA GLY A 1059 -36.65 37.93 8.01
C GLY A 1059 -37.27 37.38 6.73
N THR A 1060 -36.42 36.81 5.86
CA THR A 1060 -36.69 35.63 5.02
C THR A 1060 -35.36 35.07 4.51
N ALA A 1061 -35.31 33.76 4.25
CA ALA A 1061 -34.10 33.04 3.86
C ALA A 1061 -33.64 33.34 2.42
N CYS A 1062 -32.34 33.12 2.17
CA CYS A 1062 -31.79 32.84 0.85
C CYS A 1062 -30.93 31.57 0.94
N GLU A 1063 -31.47 30.47 0.42
CA GLU A 1063 -30.66 29.33 0.01
C GLU A 1063 -29.90 29.72 -1.28
N PHE A 1064 -28.65 29.25 -1.41
CA PHE A 1064 -27.92 29.28 -2.68
C PHE A 1064 -27.67 27.85 -3.12
N SER A 1065 -28.44 27.39 -4.11
CA SER A 1065 -28.16 26.14 -4.82
C SER A 1065 -27.45 26.47 -6.13
N LEU A 1066 -26.28 25.88 -6.35
CA LEU A 1066 -25.61 25.88 -7.66
C LEU A 1066 -26.26 24.82 -8.55
N ILE A 1067 -26.57 25.15 -9.81
CA ILE A 1067 -26.80 24.16 -10.87
C ILE A 1067 -26.12 24.61 -12.18
N GLU A 1068 -25.26 23.72 -12.66
CA GLU A 1068 -24.83 23.40 -14.05
C GLU A 1068 -24.81 24.48 -15.15
N TYR A 1069 -23.65 24.56 -15.83
CA TYR A 1069 -23.57 24.95 -17.24
C TYR A 1069 -23.70 23.71 -18.14
N ARG A 1070 -24.76 23.64 -18.97
CA ARG A 1070 -24.82 22.72 -20.12
C ARG A 1070 -24.60 23.46 -21.44
N TYR A 1071 -23.66 22.98 -22.25
CA TYR A 1071 -23.58 23.35 -23.66
C TYR A 1071 -24.66 22.61 -24.46
N ARG A 1072 -25.39 23.32 -25.32
CA ARG A 1072 -25.99 22.75 -26.54
C ARG A 1072 -25.85 23.73 -27.70
N THR A 1073 -25.21 23.27 -28.75
CA THR A 1073 -25.27 23.87 -30.08
C THR A 1073 -26.62 23.55 -30.72
N SER A 1074 -27.16 24.49 -31.50
CA SER A 1074 -28.10 24.16 -32.56
C SER A 1074 -28.02 25.21 -33.65
N ASN A 1075 -28.14 24.78 -34.90
CA ASN A 1075 -28.29 25.66 -36.04
C ASN A 1075 -29.23 24.97 -37.06
N THR A 1076 -29.95 25.77 -37.83
CA THR A 1076 -30.81 25.41 -38.98
C THR A 1076 -32.11 24.61 -38.77
N THR A 1077 -33.17 25.29 -39.22
CA THR A 1077 -34.58 24.97 -39.56
C THR A 1077 -34.82 23.86 -40.60
N PRO A 1078 -36.07 23.44 -40.89
CA PRO A 1078 -37.37 24.02 -40.48
C PRO A 1078 -38.36 23.10 -39.75
#